data_AF-A0A5C4VD99-F1
#
_entry.id   AF-A0A5C4VD99-F1
#
_cell.length_a   1.000
_cell.length_b   1.000
_cell.length_c   1.000
_cell.angle_alpha   90.00
_cell.angle_beta   90.00
_cell.angle_gamma   90.00
#
_symmetry.space_group_name_H-M   'P 1'
#
loop_
_entity.id
_entity.type
_entity.pdbx_description
1 polymer ?
#
loop_
_entity_poly.entity_id
_entity_poly.type
_entity_poly.pdbx_seq_one_letter_code
_entity_poly.pdbx_strand_id
1 'polypeptide(L)'
;MQDQQRLSLTEADREALRAWAADRPEREVRARIVRDAADGVSVSESARTLRVSRPTVSSWRRRYAESGLPGLSHRPRSGRPPRIDEADVVAATLAGPPAPRRAWSARALADHLGVSHTALSAVWRRWGVDGESPATLTLPTDPPLTCRRPLLLGLWSRGRATALVVAESPAEPREAGPAPVAERMARNAALLAELSPPPTDGRPVTPEERAELAELLRACGSAPHHGGPLRVLLWDPAGELAPEAPLGGESWHRAPDSMGWPATLGVFCASELLHAPVAARPVLDSLVATLRGGAARGEKGTGGALWRRPDDGVLPGPPPRAPRAFDQLALGSFNEKLVIETIREAGALSRVEIAGRTGLTPQAVSRITRNLLTSAFLVEDAHRSVGRGKPRVPLRLRADASHAVGIHLDPEMITQVVVDLCGGVVARRQVSLRERSDPEWVMGLVGRMVAEATEATGAAPPLGVGIAVPGPLDAEAGVVRNPPLFEGWQDVPLREELRRRLGLPVLMEKDVTAAAIGERWLGAAERAGDFVYLYLGTGAGCGAFLNGDVYRGHTGNAGEFGALCALGVGRRAEGGGPGTVEECAPIPTVVRRAAAAGLVTREDPHAYERVCRAAFAGDTAAVSLLRSVADVVAHGAVGVTDLLDTSLLIVGGPAVRPEIAGIYLAEIDAAVNRFAAARAVRPVRVAPSLLNESAAAVGAASSVFHAAFAPRLRTHHAAENFPHFPQPVK
;
A
#
# COMPACT_ATOMS: atom_id res chain seq x y z
N MET A 1 -40.26 -17.36 39.78
CA MET A 1 -40.80 -18.09 40.95
C MET A 1 -39.68 -18.93 41.57
N GLN A 2 -38.83 -18.29 42.37
CA GLN A 2 -37.89 -18.86 43.35
C GLN A 2 -37.44 -17.66 44.19
N ASP A 3 -38.41 -17.07 44.88
CA ASP A 3 -38.16 -16.00 45.85
C ASP A 3 -38.48 -16.61 47.21
N GLN A 4 -37.60 -16.40 48.19
CA GLN A 4 -37.64 -16.90 49.58
C GLN A 4 -36.97 -18.26 49.88
N GLN A 5 -35.64 -18.34 49.77
CA GLN A 5 -34.89 -19.07 50.81
C GLN A 5 -34.68 -18.10 51.98
N ARG A 6 -35.53 -18.18 53.01
CA ARG A 6 -35.21 -17.57 54.31
C ARG A 6 -33.96 -18.24 54.83
N LEU A 7 -32.90 -17.47 55.03
CA LEU A 7 -31.69 -17.95 55.67
C LEU A 7 -31.93 -17.97 57.18
N SER A 8 -31.94 -19.15 57.81
CA SER A 8 -31.96 -19.25 59.27
C SER A 8 -30.56 -19.02 59.82
N LEU A 9 -30.34 -17.91 60.52
CA LEU A 9 -29.08 -17.63 61.22
C LEU A 9 -29.25 -17.95 62.71
N THR A 10 -28.33 -18.73 63.27
CA THR A 10 -28.20 -18.87 64.73
C THR A 10 -27.59 -17.60 65.33
N GLU A 11 -27.65 -17.44 66.66
CA GLU A 11 -27.02 -16.28 67.31
C GLU A 11 -25.49 -16.29 67.12
N ALA A 12 -24.88 -17.49 67.10
CA ALA A 12 -23.48 -17.67 66.77
C ALA A 12 -23.15 -17.22 65.32
N ASP A 13 -24.04 -17.48 64.35
CA ASP A 13 -23.85 -17.01 62.97
C ASP A 13 -23.92 -15.49 62.85
N ARG A 14 -24.83 -14.86 63.61
CA ARG A 14 -24.97 -13.40 63.65
C ARG A 14 -23.74 -12.75 64.27
N GLU A 15 -23.22 -13.33 65.35
CA GLU A 15 -21.99 -12.85 65.99
C GLU A 15 -20.77 -13.02 65.06
N ALA A 16 -20.64 -14.16 64.41
CA ALA A 16 -19.59 -14.42 63.42
C ALA A 16 -19.66 -13.47 62.21
N LEU A 17 -20.86 -13.14 61.72
CA LEU A 17 -21.06 -12.15 60.66
C LEU A 17 -20.69 -10.73 61.08
N ARG A 18 -21.00 -10.33 62.33
CA ARG A 18 -20.62 -9.03 62.89
C ARG A 18 -19.11 -8.93 63.04
N ALA A 19 -18.48 -9.94 63.62
CA ALA A 19 -17.02 -10.01 63.77
C ALA A 19 -16.31 -9.97 62.41
N TRP A 20 -16.81 -10.72 61.42
CA TRP A 20 -16.22 -10.76 60.07
C TRP A 20 -16.29 -9.42 59.32
N ALA A 21 -17.33 -8.62 59.58
CA ALA A 21 -17.53 -7.31 58.98
C ALA A 21 -16.79 -6.16 59.70
N ALA A 22 -16.47 -6.33 60.98
CA ALA A 22 -15.88 -5.29 61.83
C ALA A 22 -14.57 -4.70 61.28
N ASP A 23 -13.76 -5.52 60.61
CA ASP A 23 -12.42 -5.12 60.16
C ASP A 23 -12.38 -4.37 58.82
N ARG A 24 -13.44 -4.44 58.00
CA ARG A 24 -13.44 -3.84 56.66
C ARG A 24 -14.81 -3.30 56.22
N PRO A 25 -14.92 -2.00 55.86
CA PRO A 25 -16.19 -1.40 55.41
C PRO A 25 -16.83 -2.11 54.20
N GLU A 26 -16.00 -2.67 53.32
CA GLU A 26 -16.44 -3.42 52.13
C GLU A 26 -17.14 -4.76 52.43
N ARG A 27 -16.96 -5.31 53.64
CA ARG A 27 -17.60 -6.55 54.10
C ARG A 27 -18.97 -6.30 54.72
N GLU A 28 -19.20 -5.09 55.24
CA GLU A 28 -20.46 -4.72 55.90
C GLU A 28 -21.65 -4.84 54.95
N VAL A 29 -21.50 -4.44 53.68
CA VAL A 29 -22.55 -4.59 52.67
C VAL A 29 -22.93 -6.07 52.47
N ARG A 30 -21.96 -6.99 52.49
CA ARG A 30 -22.22 -8.43 52.29
C ARG A 30 -22.84 -9.06 53.53
N ALA A 31 -22.32 -8.71 54.71
CA ALA A 31 -22.91 -9.15 55.98
C ALA A 31 -24.36 -8.65 56.11
N ARG A 32 -24.63 -7.41 55.69
CA ARG A 32 -25.98 -6.86 55.68
C ARG A 32 -26.92 -7.58 54.70
N ILE A 33 -26.46 -7.95 53.50
CA ILE A 33 -27.25 -8.76 52.55
C ILE A 33 -27.73 -10.08 53.17
N VAL A 34 -26.87 -10.72 53.99
CA VAL A 34 -27.18 -11.99 54.67
C VAL A 34 -28.12 -11.79 55.85
N ARG A 35 -27.91 -10.75 56.67
CA ARG A 35 -28.83 -10.40 57.77
C ARG A 35 -30.22 -10.02 57.24
N ASP A 36 -30.29 -9.18 56.20
CA ASP A 36 -31.52 -8.82 55.50
C ASP A 36 -32.27 -10.09 55.02
N ALA A 37 -31.55 -11.12 54.58
CA ALA A 37 -32.17 -12.38 54.16
C ALA A 37 -32.76 -13.18 55.32
N ALA A 38 -32.14 -13.13 56.50
CA ALA A 38 -32.62 -13.77 57.72
C ALA A 38 -33.79 -13.02 58.35
N ASP A 39 -33.79 -11.69 58.22
CA ASP A 39 -34.85 -10.80 58.70
C ASP A 39 -36.07 -10.77 57.73
N GLY A 40 -36.02 -11.55 56.64
CA GLY A 40 -37.13 -11.70 55.69
C GLY A 40 -37.26 -10.58 54.65
N VAL A 41 -36.26 -9.71 54.53
CA VAL A 41 -36.24 -8.61 53.54
C VAL A 41 -36.08 -9.18 52.12
N SER A 42 -36.87 -8.67 51.17
CA SER A 42 -36.81 -9.12 49.78
C SER A 42 -35.48 -8.74 49.09
N VAL A 43 -35.11 -9.46 48.03
CA VAL A 43 -33.91 -9.14 47.23
C VAL A 43 -33.98 -7.72 46.65
N SER A 44 -35.17 -7.32 46.18
CA SER A 44 -35.39 -6.00 45.60
C SER A 44 -35.25 -4.87 46.62
N GLU A 45 -35.72 -5.10 47.84
CA GLU A 45 -35.64 -4.13 48.92
C GLU A 45 -34.23 -3.99 49.48
N SER A 46 -33.55 -5.12 49.74
CA SER A 46 -32.14 -5.13 50.16
C SER A 46 -31.23 -4.47 49.13
N ALA A 47 -31.46 -4.71 47.83
CA ALA A 47 -30.73 -4.05 46.74
C ALA A 47 -30.91 -2.52 46.74
N ARG A 48 -32.14 -2.05 46.95
CA ARG A 48 -32.48 -0.63 47.01
C ARG A 48 -31.85 0.06 48.23
N THR A 49 -31.97 -0.55 49.41
CA THR A 49 -31.44 0.02 50.66
C THR A 49 -29.91 0.08 50.66
N LEU A 50 -29.25 -0.95 50.13
CA LEU A 50 -27.79 -1.06 50.11
C LEU A 50 -27.14 -0.45 48.87
N ARG A 51 -27.94 0.11 47.94
CA ARG A 51 -27.48 0.71 46.68
C ARG A 51 -26.61 -0.24 45.84
N VAL A 52 -26.99 -1.51 45.77
CA VAL A 52 -26.33 -2.55 44.95
C VAL A 52 -27.32 -3.22 44.00
N SER A 53 -26.82 -3.96 43.00
CA SER A 53 -27.70 -4.60 42.02
C SER A 53 -28.45 -5.82 42.60
N ARG A 54 -29.67 -6.12 42.12
CA ARG A 54 -30.41 -7.35 42.49
C ARG A 54 -29.60 -8.64 42.24
N PRO A 55 -28.83 -8.78 41.13
CA PRO A 55 -27.91 -9.90 40.94
C PRO A 55 -26.82 -10.01 42.02
N THR A 56 -26.29 -8.89 42.50
CA THR A 56 -25.29 -8.87 43.59
C THR A 56 -25.88 -9.42 44.88
N VAL A 57 -27.07 -8.97 45.28
CA VAL A 57 -27.79 -9.47 46.46
C VAL A 57 -28.08 -10.97 46.34
N SER A 58 -28.62 -11.38 45.19
CA SER A 58 -28.95 -12.79 44.92
C SER A 58 -27.70 -13.69 44.97
N SER A 59 -26.60 -13.23 44.37
CA SER A 59 -25.35 -13.99 44.35
C SER A 59 -24.75 -14.16 45.74
N TRP A 60 -24.78 -13.15 46.60
CA TRP A 60 -24.22 -13.26 47.95
C TRP A 60 -25.10 -14.09 48.88
N ARG A 61 -26.44 -13.95 48.80
CA ARG A 61 -27.37 -14.81 49.54
C ARG A 61 -27.16 -16.28 49.18
N ARG A 62 -27.10 -16.59 47.89
CA ARG A 62 -26.82 -17.95 47.40
C ARG A 62 -25.48 -18.47 47.89
N ARG A 63 -24.41 -17.68 47.78
CA ARG A 63 -23.06 -18.09 48.23
C ARG A 63 -22.99 -18.38 49.73
N TYR A 64 -23.69 -17.58 50.53
CA TYR A 64 -23.79 -17.83 51.97
C TYR A 64 -24.62 -19.10 52.25
N ALA A 65 -25.72 -19.31 51.53
CA ALA A 65 -26.50 -20.55 51.65
C ALA A 65 -25.68 -21.80 51.27
N GLU A 66 -24.82 -21.70 50.27
CA GLU A 66 -23.98 -22.80 49.77
C GLU A 66 -22.76 -23.10 50.66
N SER A 67 -22.17 -22.10 51.32
CA SER A 67 -20.85 -22.25 51.94
C SER A 67 -20.65 -21.45 53.23
N GLY A 68 -21.73 -20.93 53.83
CA GLY A 68 -21.68 -20.13 55.06
C GLY A 68 -20.80 -18.89 54.94
N LEU A 69 -20.18 -18.50 56.06
CA LEU A 69 -19.29 -17.34 56.15
C LEU A 69 -18.11 -17.37 55.14
N PRO A 70 -17.44 -18.52 54.87
CA PRO A 70 -16.44 -18.62 53.80
C PRO A 70 -16.93 -18.18 52.41
N GLY A 71 -18.21 -18.38 52.11
CA GLY A 71 -18.82 -17.99 50.82
C GLY A 71 -18.90 -16.48 50.57
N LEU A 72 -18.74 -15.65 51.62
CA LEU A 72 -18.74 -14.18 51.52
C LEU A 72 -17.36 -13.58 51.20
N SER A 73 -16.30 -14.39 51.29
CA SER A 73 -14.95 -14.01 50.91
C SER A 73 -14.81 -13.90 49.37
N HIS A 74 -13.84 -13.11 48.92
CA HIS A 74 -13.51 -13.10 47.49
C HIS A 74 -13.00 -14.48 47.07
N ARG A 75 -13.62 -15.09 46.05
CA ARG A 75 -13.00 -16.24 45.39
C ARG A 75 -11.67 -15.80 44.78
N PRO A 76 -10.62 -16.66 44.80
CA PRO A 76 -9.44 -16.43 43.99
C PRO A 76 -9.90 -16.21 42.55
N ARG A 77 -9.45 -15.13 41.92
CA ARG A 77 -9.68 -14.94 40.49
C ARG A 77 -9.02 -16.11 39.78
N SER A 78 -9.79 -16.96 39.11
CA SER A 78 -9.23 -18.01 38.24
C SER A 78 -8.58 -17.32 37.06
N GLY A 79 -7.25 -17.39 37.00
CA GLY A 79 -6.42 -16.78 35.98
C GLY A 79 -5.25 -16.02 36.60
N ARG A 80 -4.03 -16.32 36.16
CA ARG A 80 -2.87 -15.45 36.40
C ARG A 80 -3.26 -14.04 35.93
N PRO A 81 -3.15 -12.99 36.76
CA PRO A 81 -3.38 -11.64 36.29
C PRO A 81 -2.55 -11.44 35.02
N PRO A 82 -3.12 -10.89 33.93
CA PRO A 82 -2.30 -10.54 32.79
C PRO A 82 -1.18 -9.63 33.32
N ARG A 83 0.07 -10.11 33.23
CA ARG A 83 1.24 -9.27 33.52
C ARG A 83 1.28 -8.27 32.38
N ILE A 84 0.96 -7.02 32.67
CA ILE A 84 1.07 -5.92 31.73
C ILE A 84 2.55 -5.60 31.64
N ASP A 85 3.10 -5.58 30.43
CA ASP A 85 4.41 -5.00 30.19
C ASP A 85 4.29 -3.47 30.39
N GLU A 86 4.97 -2.95 31.40
CA GLU A 86 4.90 -1.52 31.71
C GLU A 86 5.49 -0.67 30.58
N ALA A 87 6.48 -1.19 29.84
CA ALA A 87 7.06 -0.48 28.71
C ALA A 87 6.09 -0.39 27.53
N ASP A 88 5.19 -1.37 27.33
CA ASP A 88 4.18 -1.31 26.26
C ASP A 88 3.21 -0.14 26.49
N VAL A 89 2.83 0.06 27.76
CA VAL A 89 1.98 1.20 28.15
C VAL A 89 2.67 2.52 27.81
N VAL A 90 3.96 2.64 28.13
CA VAL A 90 4.72 3.87 27.89
C VAL A 90 4.98 4.08 26.40
N ALA A 91 5.39 3.05 25.66
CA ALA A 91 5.60 3.12 24.21
C ALA A 91 4.32 3.55 23.47
N ALA A 92 3.17 2.97 23.82
CA ALA A 92 1.87 3.38 23.28
C ALA A 92 1.48 4.81 23.68
N THR A 93 1.86 5.24 24.89
CA THR A 93 1.64 6.62 25.34
C THR A 93 2.41 7.60 24.45
N LEU A 94 3.72 7.37 24.25
CA LEU A 94 4.59 8.25 23.47
C LEU A 94 4.25 8.22 21.96
N ALA A 95 3.84 7.07 21.43
CA ALA A 95 3.36 6.94 20.06
C ALA A 95 2.12 7.83 19.78
N GLY A 96 1.26 8.01 20.77
CA GLY A 96 0.05 8.83 20.71
C GLY A 96 -1.18 8.08 20.16
N PRO A 97 -2.38 8.68 20.24
CA PRO A 97 -3.63 8.00 19.92
C PRO A 97 -3.98 7.98 18.43
N PRO A 98 -4.72 6.96 17.95
CA PRO A 98 -5.24 6.97 16.59
C PRO A 98 -6.24 8.12 16.37
N ALA A 99 -6.24 8.68 15.16
CA ALA A 99 -7.20 9.72 14.76
C ALA A 99 -8.66 9.25 14.95
N PRO A 100 -9.59 10.13 15.35
CA PRO A 100 -9.45 11.59 15.46
C PRO A 100 -8.97 12.10 16.85
N ARG A 101 -8.51 11.22 17.75
CA ARG A 101 -8.11 11.64 19.11
C ARG A 101 -6.81 12.44 19.05
N ARG A 102 -6.73 13.53 19.84
CA ARG A 102 -5.55 14.41 19.90
C ARG A 102 -4.56 14.05 21.01
N ALA A 103 -5.04 13.49 22.11
CA ALA A 103 -4.22 13.05 23.24
C ALA A 103 -4.84 11.83 23.92
N TRP A 104 -4.01 11.05 24.63
CA TRP A 104 -4.49 9.96 25.47
C TRP A 104 -5.09 10.51 26.75
N SER A 105 -6.31 10.09 27.09
CA SER A 105 -6.72 10.09 28.50
C SER A 105 -6.35 8.76 29.13
N ALA A 106 -6.10 8.73 30.44
CA ALA A 106 -5.80 7.49 31.16
C ALA A 106 -6.84 6.39 30.90
N ARG A 107 -8.12 6.76 30.76
CA ARG A 107 -9.19 5.81 30.43
C ARG A 107 -9.14 5.36 28.98
N ALA A 108 -8.93 6.28 28.03
CA ALA A 108 -8.91 5.93 26.61
C ALA A 108 -7.72 5.02 26.24
N LEU A 109 -6.54 5.25 26.82
CA LEU A 109 -5.40 4.36 26.60
C LEU A 109 -5.59 3.03 27.34
N ALA A 110 -6.19 3.04 28.53
CA ALA A 110 -6.50 1.82 29.28
C ALA A 110 -7.47 0.92 28.50
N ASP A 111 -8.53 1.50 27.93
CA ASP A 111 -9.47 0.80 27.07
C ASP A 111 -8.78 0.28 25.80
N HIS A 112 -7.85 1.05 25.23
CA HIS A 112 -7.10 0.65 24.03
C HIS A 112 -6.16 -0.53 24.27
N LEU A 113 -5.48 -0.57 25.43
CA LEU A 113 -4.56 -1.63 25.80
C LEU A 113 -5.22 -2.80 26.53
N GLY A 114 -6.53 -2.70 26.83
CA GLY A 114 -7.26 -3.73 27.59
C GLY A 114 -6.83 -3.83 29.06
N VAL A 115 -6.33 -2.73 29.65
CA VAL A 115 -5.85 -2.67 31.04
C VAL A 115 -6.76 -1.79 31.90
N SER A 116 -6.63 -1.86 33.23
CA SER A 116 -7.38 -0.95 34.10
C SER A 116 -6.75 0.45 34.09
N HIS A 117 -7.58 1.51 34.06
CA HIS A 117 -7.07 2.89 34.13
C HIS A 117 -6.25 3.16 35.40
N THR A 118 -6.53 2.46 36.50
CA THR A 118 -5.73 2.52 37.73
C THR A 118 -4.34 1.90 37.58
N ALA A 119 -4.22 0.77 36.85
CA ALA A 119 -2.93 0.16 36.56
C ALA A 119 -2.11 1.06 35.62
N LEU A 120 -2.75 1.60 34.59
CA LEU A 120 -2.12 2.55 33.67
C LEU A 120 -1.63 3.81 34.40
N SER A 121 -2.45 4.42 35.26
CA SER A 121 -2.02 5.59 36.05
C SER A 121 -0.87 5.30 37.01
N ALA A 122 -0.77 4.06 37.52
CA ALA A 122 0.37 3.65 38.34
C ALA A 122 1.66 3.52 37.50
N VAL A 123 1.57 2.98 36.28
CA VAL A 123 2.69 2.91 35.33
C VAL A 123 3.17 4.31 34.95
N TRP A 124 2.24 5.18 34.53
CA TRP A 124 2.50 6.59 34.22
C TRP A 124 3.26 7.31 35.34
N ARG A 125 2.80 7.18 36.59
CA ARG A 125 3.46 7.80 37.74
C ARG A 125 4.87 7.25 37.97
N ARG A 126 5.07 5.94 37.83
CA ARG A 126 6.38 5.29 38.06
C ARG A 126 7.40 5.68 37.00
N TRP A 127 6.94 5.84 35.76
CA TRP A 127 7.78 6.19 34.62
C TRP A 127 7.95 7.70 34.40
N GLY A 128 7.19 8.54 35.11
CA GLY A 128 7.22 10.00 34.96
C GLY A 128 6.51 10.49 33.70
N VAL A 129 5.45 9.80 33.26
CA VAL A 129 4.67 10.10 32.04
C VAL A 129 3.25 10.49 32.41
N ASP A 130 2.67 11.49 31.76
CA ASP A 130 1.34 12.04 32.08
C ASP A 130 0.37 12.10 30.88
N GLY A 131 0.68 11.39 29.79
CA GLY A 131 -0.13 11.34 28.57
C GLY A 131 0.36 12.26 27.46
N GLU A 132 1.33 13.12 27.77
CA GLU A 132 2.10 13.94 26.82
C GLU A 132 3.59 13.53 26.82
N SER A 133 4.43 14.26 26.08
CA SER A 133 5.87 13.98 26.02
C SER A 133 6.52 14.30 27.38
N PRO A 134 7.09 13.31 28.10
CA PRO A 134 7.68 13.54 29.40
C PRO A 134 8.95 14.38 29.30
N ALA A 135 9.20 15.25 30.29
CA ALA A 135 10.45 15.99 30.40
C ALA A 135 11.64 15.10 30.87
N THR A 136 11.34 14.01 31.57
CA THR A 136 12.31 13.01 32.05
C THR A 136 11.62 11.66 32.20
N LEU A 137 12.15 10.62 31.58
CA LEU A 137 11.71 9.23 31.72
C LEU A 137 12.46 8.56 32.88
N THR A 138 11.74 7.84 33.74
CA THR A 138 12.33 7.06 34.84
C THR A 138 12.01 5.58 34.66
N LEU A 139 12.96 4.81 34.14
CA LEU A 139 12.79 3.38 33.94
C LEU A 139 12.94 2.66 35.29
N PRO A 140 12.03 1.74 35.67
CA PRO A 140 12.03 1.04 36.95
C PRO A 140 13.03 -0.13 36.97
N THR A 141 14.26 0.13 36.55
CA THR A 141 15.37 -0.84 36.54
C THR A 141 16.09 -0.88 37.88
N ASP A 142 17.01 -1.82 38.03
CA ASP A 142 17.89 -1.91 39.19
C ASP A 142 19.36 -1.70 38.80
N PRO A 143 20.00 -0.57 39.20
CA PRO A 143 19.39 0.62 39.81
C PRO A 143 18.46 1.36 38.83
N PRO A 144 17.58 2.28 39.30
CA PRO A 144 16.67 3.02 38.43
C PRO A 144 17.42 3.88 37.39
N LEU A 145 16.98 3.81 36.13
CA LEU A 145 17.58 4.58 35.03
C LEU A 145 16.72 5.82 34.74
N THR A 146 17.27 7.00 34.98
CA THR A 146 16.62 8.28 34.66
C THR A 146 17.25 8.89 33.42
N CYS A 147 16.44 9.22 32.43
CA CYS A 147 16.90 9.84 31.21
C CYS A 147 16.03 11.02 30.77
N ARG A 148 16.67 12.10 30.32
CA ARG A 148 15.96 13.29 29.79
C ARG A 148 15.70 13.15 28.31
N ARG A 149 16.74 12.81 27.55
CA ARG A 149 16.71 12.66 26.09
C ARG A 149 17.50 11.42 25.73
N PRO A 150 16.94 10.23 26.00
CA PRO A 150 17.63 8.99 25.73
C PRO A 150 17.95 8.88 24.24
N LEU A 151 19.21 8.59 23.94
CA LEU A 151 19.73 8.34 22.62
C LEU A 151 20.12 6.86 22.54
N LEU A 152 19.46 6.10 21.66
CA LEU A 152 19.80 4.70 21.44
C LEU A 152 21.10 4.61 20.61
N LEU A 153 22.11 3.97 21.18
CA LEU A 153 23.43 3.79 20.57
C LEU A 153 23.68 2.36 20.07
N GLY A 154 23.06 1.37 20.70
CA GLY A 154 23.27 -0.03 20.33
C GLY A 154 22.19 -0.98 20.83
N LEU A 155 22.05 -2.10 20.12
CA LEU A 155 21.21 -3.24 20.48
C LEU A 155 22.06 -4.50 20.29
N TRP A 156 22.06 -5.36 21.30
CA TRP A 156 22.65 -6.69 21.22
C TRP A 156 21.69 -7.71 21.82
N SER A 157 21.46 -8.81 21.13
CA SER A 157 20.59 -9.90 21.59
C SER A 157 21.17 -11.23 21.11
N ARG A 158 21.56 -12.09 22.05
CA ARG A 158 22.09 -13.44 21.81
C ARG A 158 21.63 -14.40 22.90
N GLY A 159 21.37 -15.65 22.54
CA GLY A 159 20.92 -16.67 23.49
C GLY A 159 19.69 -16.19 24.26
N ARG A 160 19.76 -16.23 25.60
CA ARG A 160 18.70 -15.78 26.52
C ARG A 160 18.83 -14.34 27.01
N ALA A 161 19.76 -13.57 26.46
CA ALA A 161 20.08 -12.25 26.97
C ALA A 161 20.07 -11.15 25.91
N THR A 162 19.66 -9.96 26.34
CA THR A 162 19.55 -8.76 25.50
C THR A 162 20.10 -7.55 26.25
N ALA A 163 20.85 -6.71 25.55
CA ALA A 163 21.38 -5.45 26.04
C ALA A 163 21.01 -4.30 25.09
N LEU A 164 20.51 -3.20 25.66
CA LEU A 164 20.36 -1.92 24.97
C LEU A 164 21.39 -0.93 25.51
N VAL A 165 22.09 -0.24 24.62
CA VAL A 165 23.09 0.78 24.98
C VAL A 165 22.50 2.15 24.70
N VAL A 166 22.41 2.98 25.73
CA VAL A 166 21.73 4.28 25.69
C VAL A 166 22.62 5.35 26.31
N ALA A 167 22.56 6.58 25.80
CA ALA A 167 23.20 7.74 26.40
C ALA A 167 22.25 8.94 26.45
N GLU A 168 22.69 10.08 27.00
CA GLU A 168 21.95 11.34 26.84
C GLU A 168 22.36 12.03 25.53
N SER A 169 21.37 12.58 24.83
CA SER A 169 21.66 13.44 23.68
C SER A 169 22.27 14.78 24.15
N PRO A 170 23.42 15.22 23.58
CA PRO A 170 24.05 16.50 23.89
C PRO A 170 23.36 17.69 23.20
N ALA A 171 22.56 17.45 22.15
CA ALA A 171 21.94 18.50 21.34
C ALA A 171 20.82 19.23 22.09
N GLU A 172 20.77 20.56 22.03
CA GLU A 172 19.61 21.34 22.52
C GLU A 172 18.35 21.05 21.68
N PRO A 173 17.13 21.12 22.24
CA PRO A 173 15.91 21.00 21.46
C PRO A 173 15.88 22.13 20.42
N ARG A 174 15.98 21.81 19.13
CA ARG A 174 15.95 22.81 18.05
C ARG A 174 14.62 22.79 17.31
N GLU A 175 14.03 23.99 17.17
CA GLU A 175 12.92 24.54 16.37
C GLU A 175 11.84 23.64 15.72
N ALA A 176 12.14 22.41 15.31
CA ALA A 176 11.15 21.49 14.75
C ALA A 176 10.33 20.85 15.89
N GLY A 177 9.00 21.03 15.84
CA GLY A 177 8.08 20.33 16.75
C GLY A 177 8.16 18.79 16.65
N PRO A 178 7.52 18.06 17.58
CA PRO A 178 7.58 16.59 17.63
C PRO A 178 7.06 15.95 16.33
N ALA A 179 7.56 14.75 15.97
CA ALA A 179 7.03 14.01 14.82
C ALA A 179 5.51 13.82 14.93
N PRO A 180 4.72 13.89 13.85
CA PRO A 180 3.27 13.67 13.90
C PRO A 180 2.91 12.33 14.54
N VAL A 181 1.80 12.27 15.30
CA VAL A 181 1.31 11.04 15.96
C VAL A 181 1.23 9.85 14.99
N ALA A 182 0.71 10.09 13.79
CA ALA A 182 0.61 9.04 12.78
C ALA A 182 1.98 8.50 12.31
N GLU A 183 3.04 9.32 12.34
CA GLU A 183 4.41 8.88 12.04
C GLU A 183 4.97 8.04 13.19
N ARG A 184 4.82 8.52 14.44
CA ARG A 184 5.29 7.80 15.63
C ARG A 184 4.62 6.44 15.78
N MET A 185 3.30 6.37 15.55
CA MET A 185 2.56 5.10 15.53
C MET A 185 3.06 4.15 14.44
N ALA A 186 3.28 4.64 13.22
CA ALA A 186 3.73 3.81 12.10
C ALA A 186 5.13 3.23 12.34
N ARG A 187 6.07 4.05 12.82
CA ARG A 187 7.44 3.61 13.13
C ARG A 187 7.48 2.66 14.32
N ASN A 188 6.68 2.91 15.38
CA ASN A 188 6.56 1.98 16.50
C ASN A 188 5.98 0.62 16.06
N ALA A 189 4.96 0.63 15.19
CA ALA A 189 4.39 -0.60 14.64
C ALA A 189 5.38 -1.37 13.76
N ALA A 190 6.16 -0.66 12.91
CA ALA A 190 7.20 -1.29 12.09
C ALA A 190 8.29 -1.94 12.94
N LEU A 191 8.75 -1.23 13.99
CA LEU A 191 9.70 -1.77 14.95
C LEU A 191 9.15 -3.04 15.62
N LEU A 192 7.93 -2.99 16.18
CA LEU A 192 7.32 -4.15 16.84
C LEU A 192 7.08 -5.34 15.90
N ALA A 193 6.84 -5.10 14.60
CA ALA A 193 6.63 -6.17 13.63
C ALA A 193 7.91 -6.96 13.32
N GLU A 194 9.08 -6.34 13.38
CA GLU A 194 10.37 -7.01 13.14
C GLU A 194 10.94 -7.67 14.40
N LEU A 195 10.40 -7.33 15.58
CA LEU A 195 10.84 -7.86 16.85
C LEU A 195 10.19 -9.22 17.12
N SER A 196 10.99 -10.28 16.99
CA SER A 196 10.59 -11.60 17.50
C SER A 196 10.87 -11.69 19.00
N PRO A 197 9.97 -12.24 19.83
CA PRO A 197 10.31 -12.55 21.21
C PRO A 197 11.52 -13.48 21.24
N PRO A 198 12.44 -13.33 22.20
CA PRO A 198 13.64 -14.15 22.24
C PRO A 198 13.22 -15.64 22.32
N PRO A 199 13.90 -16.53 21.57
CA PRO A 199 13.58 -17.94 21.58
C PRO A 199 13.61 -18.48 23.01
N THR A 200 12.60 -19.25 23.38
CA THR A 200 12.44 -19.91 24.70
C THR A 200 13.54 -20.92 25.02
N ASP A 201 14.38 -21.22 24.03
CA ASP A 201 15.37 -22.31 23.98
C ASP A 201 16.51 -22.13 25.00
N GLY A 202 16.59 -20.98 25.67
CA GLY A 202 17.23 -20.85 26.99
C GLY A 202 18.74 -21.13 27.04
N ARG A 203 19.44 -21.19 25.89
CA ARG A 203 20.88 -21.50 25.89
C ARG A 203 21.69 -20.37 26.56
N PRO A 204 22.73 -20.73 27.34
CA PRO A 204 23.62 -19.75 27.93
C PRO A 204 24.38 -18.96 26.86
N VAL A 205 24.78 -17.73 27.21
CA VAL A 205 25.60 -16.87 26.34
C VAL A 205 27.03 -17.42 26.26
N THR A 206 27.61 -17.54 25.06
CA THR A 206 28.98 -18.04 24.88
C THR A 206 30.04 -16.96 25.18
N PRO A 207 31.32 -17.34 25.42
CA PRO A 207 32.41 -16.38 25.57
C PRO A 207 32.59 -15.45 24.36
N GLU A 208 32.39 -15.96 23.14
CA GLU A 208 32.47 -15.16 21.90
C GLU A 208 31.36 -14.12 21.84
N GLU A 209 30.14 -14.51 22.23
CA GLU A 209 28.99 -13.61 22.33
C GLU A 209 29.20 -12.53 23.40
N ARG A 210 29.85 -12.85 24.52
CA ARG A 210 30.29 -11.86 25.51
C ARG A 210 31.32 -10.89 24.94
N ALA A 211 32.26 -11.36 24.12
CA ALA A 211 33.25 -10.52 23.46
C ALA A 211 32.61 -9.57 22.43
N GLU A 212 31.60 -10.02 21.70
CA GLU A 212 30.81 -9.21 20.76
C GLU A 212 30.08 -8.06 21.48
N LEU A 213 29.47 -8.34 22.65
CA LEU A 213 28.88 -7.29 23.48
C LEU A 213 29.94 -6.27 23.95
N ALA A 214 31.10 -6.75 24.42
CA ALA A 214 32.18 -5.86 24.84
C ALA A 214 32.72 -4.99 23.69
N GLU A 215 32.74 -5.51 22.46
CA GLU A 215 33.09 -4.74 21.26
C GLU A 215 32.04 -3.68 20.94
N LEU A 216 30.74 -4.00 21.02
CA LEU A 216 29.67 -3.03 20.85
C LEU A 216 29.78 -1.88 21.86
N LEU A 217 30.05 -2.19 23.14
CA LEU A 217 30.21 -1.18 24.19
C LEU A 217 31.40 -0.25 23.90
N ARG A 218 32.56 -0.81 23.54
CA ARG A 218 33.73 -0.01 23.13
C ARG A 218 33.43 0.88 21.94
N ALA A 219 32.72 0.37 20.93
CA ALA A 219 32.34 1.13 19.75
C ALA A 219 31.31 2.23 20.06
N CYS A 220 30.39 2.01 20.99
CA CYS A 220 29.46 3.04 21.46
C CYS A 220 30.19 4.12 22.26
N GLY A 221 31.20 3.73 23.06
CA GLY A 221 32.00 4.65 23.88
C GLY A 221 32.92 5.56 23.07
N SER A 222 33.29 5.17 21.85
CA SER A 222 34.05 6.00 20.92
C SER A 222 33.19 6.86 19.99
N ALA A 223 31.86 6.78 20.08
CA ALA A 223 30.95 7.47 19.16
C ALA A 223 30.94 9.00 19.38
N PRO A 224 31.08 9.82 18.31
CA PRO A 224 31.34 11.27 18.42
C PRO A 224 30.19 12.15 18.96
N HIS A 225 29.05 11.60 19.40
CA HIS A 225 27.82 12.36 19.64
C HIS A 225 27.01 11.99 20.90
N HIS A 226 27.61 11.31 21.89
CA HIS A 226 26.95 11.02 23.15
C HIS A 226 27.35 12.01 24.26
N GLY A 227 26.37 12.52 25.00
CA GLY A 227 26.59 13.36 26.18
C GLY A 227 26.59 12.49 27.44
N GLY A 228 27.72 12.38 28.13
CA GLY A 228 27.80 11.69 29.42
C GLY A 228 28.02 10.17 29.35
N PRO A 229 27.91 9.46 30.49
CA PRO A 229 28.26 8.03 30.58
C PRO A 229 27.26 7.13 29.83
N LEU A 230 27.77 6.01 29.30
CA LEU A 230 26.93 4.97 28.71
C LEU A 230 26.06 4.29 29.77
N ARG A 231 24.82 3.99 29.40
CA ARG A 231 23.85 3.24 30.22
C ARG A 231 23.49 1.96 29.49
N VAL A 232 23.82 0.83 30.10
CA VAL A 232 23.55 -0.50 29.55
C VAL A 232 22.34 -1.08 30.26
N LEU A 233 21.25 -1.26 29.51
CA LEU A 233 20.01 -1.84 29.99
C LEU A 233 19.95 -3.32 29.64
N LEU A 234 19.86 -4.19 30.65
CA LEU A 234 20.09 -5.62 30.50
C LEU A 234 18.85 -6.46 30.84
N TRP A 235 18.50 -7.39 29.95
CA TRP A 235 17.60 -8.50 30.21
C TRP A 235 18.43 -9.78 30.24
N ASP A 236 18.67 -10.27 31.45
CA ASP A 236 19.51 -11.44 31.70
C ASP A 236 18.93 -12.20 32.91
N PRO A 237 17.93 -13.08 32.68
CA PRO A 237 17.21 -13.74 33.76
C PRO A 237 18.09 -14.70 34.59
N ALA A 238 19.33 -14.97 34.18
CA ALA A 238 20.23 -15.85 34.89
C ALA A 238 21.51 -15.21 35.41
N GLY A 239 21.68 -13.91 35.20
CA GLY A 239 22.84 -13.17 35.70
C GLY A 239 24.16 -13.57 35.03
N GLU A 240 24.12 -14.14 33.82
CA GLU A 240 25.30 -14.62 33.08
C GLU A 240 26.16 -13.51 32.49
N LEU A 241 25.61 -12.31 32.33
CA LEU A 241 26.29 -11.14 31.75
C LEU A 241 26.79 -10.18 32.82
N ALA A 242 26.92 -10.63 34.08
CA ALA A 242 27.61 -9.85 35.09
C ALA A 242 29.08 -9.61 34.66
N PRO A 243 29.54 -8.36 34.57
CA PRO A 243 30.91 -8.08 34.16
C PRO A 243 31.91 -8.52 35.25
N GLU A 244 32.95 -9.26 34.88
CA GLU A 244 34.10 -9.51 35.77
C GLU A 244 34.93 -8.23 36.01
N ALA A 245 34.82 -7.23 35.12
CA ALA A 245 35.26 -5.86 35.33
C ALA A 245 34.53 -4.90 34.36
N PRO A 246 33.96 -3.76 34.80
CA PRO A 246 33.41 -2.75 33.89
C PRO A 246 34.51 -2.17 32.98
N LEU A 247 34.21 -1.91 31.71
CA LEU A 247 35.14 -1.29 30.74
C LEU A 247 35.54 0.16 31.08
N GLY A 248 34.99 0.72 32.16
CA GLY A 248 35.28 2.08 32.67
C GLY A 248 34.39 3.14 32.03
N GLY A 249 33.46 3.73 32.82
CA GLY A 249 32.60 4.85 32.40
C GLY A 249 31.13 4.50 32.11
N GLU A 250 30.70 3.26 32.33
CA GLU A 250 29.37 2.77 31.99
C GLU A 250 28.56 2.40 33.24
N SER A 251 27.24 2.61 33.20
CA SER A 251 26.30 2.24 34.25
C SER A 251 25.40 1.09 33.77
N TRP A 252 25.32 0.03 34.57
CA TRP A 252 24.56 -1.17 34.24
C TRP A 252 23.24 -1.19 34.99
N HIS A 253 22.16 -1.44 34.28
CA HIS A 253 20.79 -1.38 34.79
C HIS A 253 20.04 -2.66 34.38
N ARG A 254 19.56 -3.44 35.35
CA ARG A 254 18.78 -4.66 35.05
C ARG A 254 17.30 -4.33 34.92
N ALA A 255 16.68 -4.79 33.84
CA ALA A 255 15.25 -4.65 33.63
C ALA A 255 14.47 -5.70 34.45
N PRO A 256 13.36 -5.33 35.11
CA PRO A 256 12.51 -6.27 35.83
C PRO A 256 11.68 -7.13 34.86
N ASP A 257 11.16 -8.26 35.35
CA ASP A 257 10.21 -9.14 34.64
C ASP A 257 8.98 -8.44 34.05
N SER A 258 8.61 -7.27 34.58
CA SER A 258 7.46 -6.48 34.14
C SER A 258 7.74 -5.62 32.91
N MET A 259 8.94 -5.71 32.34
CA MET A 259 9.41 -4.85 31.27
C MET A 259 10.06 -5.71 30.18
N GLY A 260 9.47 -5.75 28.99
CA GLY A 260 10.02 -6.42 27.84
C GLY A 260 11.01 -5.52 27.10
N TRP A 261 12.11 -6.11 26.63
CA TRP A 261 13.06 -5.39 25.80
C TRP A 261 12.48 -4.83 24.49
N PRO A 262 11.52 -5.50 23.79
CA PRO A 262 10.94 -4.95 22.56
C PRO A 262 10.17 -3.65 22.82
N ALA A 263 9.32 -3.67 23.86
CA ALA A 263 8.53 -2.53 24.28
C ALA A 263 9.42 -1.37 24.75
N THR A 264 10.49 -1.70 25.48
CA THR A 264 11.47 -0.72 25.96
C THR A 264 12.24 -0.04 24.83
N LEU A 265 12.62 -0.81 23.80
CA LEU A 265 13.21 -0.27 22.59
C LEU A 265 12.24 0.72 21.92
N GLY A 266 10.95 0.38 21.86
CA GLY A 266 9.88 1.27 21.41
C GLY A 266 9.79 2.58 22.21
N VAL A 267 9.98 2.54 23.54
CA VAL A 267 10.03 3.75 24.37
C VAL A 267 11.16 4.69 23.93
N PHE A 268 12.38 4.17 23.75
CA PHE A 268 13.52 5.01 23.34
C PHE A 268 13.33 5.58 21.93
N CYS A 269 12.86 4.75 20.98
CA CYS A 269 12.60 5.18 19.61
C CYS A 269 11.51 6.27 19.54
N ALA A 270 10.43 6.11 20.31
CA ALA A 270 9.36 7.10 20.39
C ALA A 270 9.83 8.40 21.08
N SER A 271 10.68 8.30 22.10
CA SER A 271 11.29 9.45 22.77
C SER A 271 12.18 10.25 21.82
N GLU A 272 13.02 9.59 21.01
CA GLU A 272 13.85 10.28 20.00
C GLU A 272 13.00 11.02 18.95
N LEU A 273 11.88 10.43 18.51
CA LEU A 273 10.95 11.09 17.58
C LEU A 273 10.20 12.29 18.18
N LEU A 274 10.09 12.36 19.51
CA LEU A 274 9.50 13.50 20.21
C LEU A 274 10.50 14.66 20.34
N HIS A 275 11.79 14.36 20.57
CA HIS A 275 12.81 15.38 20.84
C HIS A 275 13.65 15.80 19.62
N ALA A 276 13.91 14.89 18.69
CA ALA A 276 14.80 15.11 17.54
C ALA A 276 14.35 14.34 16.29
N PRO A 277 13.13 14.59 15.76
CA PRO A 277 12.53 13.75 14.71
C PRO A 277 13.34 13.69 13.42
N VAL A 278 14.02 14.77 13.03
CA VAL A 278 14.83 14.81 11.81
C VAL A 278 16.04 13.88 11.92
N ALA A 279 16.74 13.89 13.06
CA ALA A 279 17.90 13.04 13.30
C ALA A 279 17.48 11.58 13.61
N ALA A 280 16.34 11.38 14.26
CA ALA A 280 15.84 10.06 14.64
C ALA A 280 15.42 9.21 13.44
N ARG A 281 14.78 9.79 12.42
CA ARG A 281 14.23 9.07 11.25
C ARG A 281 15.21 8.08 10.60
N PRO A 282 16.38 8.52 10.09
CA PRO A 282 17.31 7.64 9.39
C PRO A 282 17.92 6.59 10.32
N VAL A 283 18.12 6.91 11.60
CA VAL A 283 18.65 5.97 12.59
C VAL A 283 17.66 4.85 12.88
N LEU A 284 16.38 5.20 13.04
CA LEU A 284 15.32 4.21 13.23
C LEU A 284 15.13 3.33 11.98
N ASP A 285 15.27 3.90 10.79
CA ASP A 285 15.23 3.13 9.54
C ASP A 285 16.39 2.13 9.46
N SER A 286 17.60 2.51 9.90
CA SER A 286 18.75 1.61 10.02
C SER A 286 18.50 0.49 11.03
N LEU A 287 17.96 0.79 12.21
CA LEU A 287 17.63 -0.21 13.23
C LEU A 287 16.63 -1.24 12.71
N VAL A 288 15.53 -0.79 12.11
CA VAL A 288 14.50 -1.66 11.51
C VAL A 288 15.10 -2.52 10.40
N ALA A 289 15.95 -1.95 9.55
CA ALA A 289 16.64 -2.70 8.50
C ALA A 289 17.56 -3.79 9.08
N THR A 290 18.29 -3.51 10.17
CA THR A 290 19.13 -4.51 10.83
C THR A 290 18.33 -5.62 11.49
N LEU A 291 17.22 -5.29 12.16
CA LEU A 291 16.30 -6.27 12.73
C LEU A 291 15.72 -7.19 11.63
N ARG A 292 15.30 -6.61 10.50
CA ARG A 292 14.79 -7.35 9.33
C ARG A 292 15.86 -8.24 8.69
N GLY A 293 17.09 -7.72 8.54
CA GLY A 293 18.21 -8.43 7.94
C GLY A 293 18.74 -9.59 8.79
N GLY A 294 18.62 -9.50 10.12
CA GLY A 294 18.91 -10.60 11.04
C GLY A 294 17.97 -11.80 10.84
N ALA A 295 16.72 -11.57 10.45
CA ALA A 295 15.74 -12.63 10.15
C ALA A 295 15.93 -13.26 8.75
N ALA A 296 16.60 -12.57 7.82
CA ALA A 296 16.75 -13.01 6.43
C ALA A 296 17.97 -13.93 6.18
N ARG A 297 18.98 -13.93 7.06
CA ARG A 297 20.10 -14.88 7.00
C ARG A 297 19.64 -16.20 7.62
N GLY A 298 19.12 -17.10 6.78
CA GLY A 298 18.73 -18.47 7.15
C GLY A 298 19.89 -19.38 7.59
N GLU A 299 20.67 -18.97 8.58
CA GLU A 299 21.47 -19.90 9.37
C GLU A 299 20.51 -20.62 10.32
N LYS A 300 20.25 -21.89 10.03
CA LYS A 300 19.54 -22.79 10.93
C LYS A 300 20.37 -22.92 12.22
N GLY A 301 20.08 -22.05 13.18
CA GLY A 301 20.63 -22.02 14.52
C GLY A 301 21.12 -20.63 14.91
N THR A 302 20.37 -19.96 15.80
CA THR A 302 20.69 -18.74 16.59
C THR A 302 20.04 -17.42 16.14
N GLY A 303 18.78 -17.20 16.53
CA GLY A 303 18.08 -15.92 16.37
C GLY A 303 18.64 -14.82 17.30
N GLY A 304 19.57 -14.01 16.78
CA GLY A 304 20.15 -12.87 17.49
C GLY A 304 20.13 -11.56 16.67
N ALA A 305 20.18 -10.41 17.34
CA ALA A 305 20.29 -9.08 16.74
C ALA A 305 21.56 -8.35 17.23
N LEU A 306 22.31 -7.71 16.35
CA LEU A 306 23.40 -6.78 16.70
C LEU A 306 23.24 -5.53 15.83
N TRP A 307 23.07 -4.38 16.47
CA TRP A 307 22.95 -3.08 15.80
C TRP A 307 23.74 -2.03 16.56
N ARG A 308 24.37 -1.10 15.80
CA ARG A 308 25.06 0.08 16.30
C ARG A 308 24.53 1.30 15.57
N ARG A 309 24.34 2.41 16.30
CA ARG A 309 23.96 3.70 15.73
C ARG A 309 25.01 4.14 14.68
N PRO A 310 24.58 4.53 13.47
CA PRO A 310 25.46 5.15 12.47
C PRO A 310 25.95 6.54 12.91
N ASP A 311 27.17 6.93 12.53
CA ASP A 311 27.69 8.28 12.79
C ASP A 311 26.97 9.33 11.93
N ASP A 312 26.64 10.49 12.51
CA ASP A 312 25.79 11.51 11.89
C ASP A 312 26.37 12.08 10.57
N GLY A 313 27.69 11.94 10.34
CA GLY A 313 28.39 12.37 9.11
C GLY A 313 28.36 11.37 7.95
N VAL A 314 27.88 10.13 8.16
CA VAL A 314 27.75 9.08 7.13
C VAL A 314 26.27 8.86 6.75
N LEU A 315 25.36 9.69 7.29
CA LEU A 315 23.95 9.56 6.97
C LEU A 315 23.70 10.07 5.54
N PRO A 316 23.13 9.25 4.63
CA PRO A 316 22.58 9.78 3.39
C PRO A 316 21.60 10.89 3.76
N GLY A 317 21.67 12.03 3.06
CA GLY A 317 20.81 13.19 3.30
C GLY A 317 19.34 12.77 3.44
N PRO A 318 18.52 13.54 4.17
CA PRO A 318 17.14 13.17 4.44
C PRO A 318 16.50 12.73 3.12
N PRO A 319 15.99 11.48 3.02
CA PRO A 319 15.43 11.03 1.77
C PRO A 319 14.38 12.06 1.35
N PRO A 320 14.32 12.42 0.05
CA PRO A 320 13.25 13.27 -0.44
C PRO A 320 11.95 12.71 0.12
N ARG A 321 11.07 13.58 0.65
CA ARG A 321 9.82 13.18 1.31
C ARG A 321 9.09 12.19 0.40
N ALA A 322 9.31 10.91 0.64
CA ALA A 322 8.49 9.87 0.07
C ALA A 322 7.12 10.10 0.70
N PRO A 323 6.04 10.31 -0.08
CA PRO A 323 4.74 9.97 0.47
C PRO A 323 4.90 8.53 0.94
N ARG A 324 4.53 8.30 2.20
CA ARG A 324 4.62 7.01 2.87
C ARG A 324 4.49 5.88 1.85
N ALA A 325 5.51 5.04 1.78
CA ALA A 325 5.35 3.68 1.30
C ALA A 325 4.34 2.98 2.23
N PHE A 326 3.06 3.31 2.09
CA PHE A 326 2.10 2.28 1.78
C PHE A 326 2.70 1.56 0.60
N ASP A 327 2.87 0.25 0.72
CA ASP A 327 3.20 -0.63 -0.38
C ASP A 327 2.21 -0.30 -1.51
N GLN A 328 2.59 0.61 -2.40
CA GLN A 328 1.64 1.51 -3.07
C GLN A 328 0.97 0.76 -4.25
N LEU A 329 1.57 -0.38 -4.60
CA LEU A 329 1.08 -1.44 -5.47
C LEU A 329 0.23 -2.50 -4.73
N ALA A 330 0.28 -2.53 -3.40
CA ALA A 330 -0.53 -3.38 -2.52
C ALA A 330 -1.60 -2.56 -1.78
N LEU A 331 -2.29 -1.66 -2.49
CA LEU A 331 -3.46 -0.99 -1.97
C LEU A 331 -4.60 -2.00 -1.75
N GLY A 332 -4.84 -2.35 -0.49
CA GLY A 332 -6.13 -2.78 0.04
C GLY A 332 -6.63 -4.18 -0.33
N SER A 333 -7.55 -4.68 0.51
CA SER A 333 -8.38 -5.85 0.18
C SER A 333 -9.14 -5.62 -1.14
N PHE A 334 -9.59 -6.68 -1.82
CA PHE A 334 -10.43 -6.60 -3.02
C PHE A 334 -11.55 -5.54 -2.94
N ASN A 335 -12.20 -5.41 -1.77
CA ASN A 335 -13.27 -4.44 -1.54
C ASN A 335 -12.81 -2.97 -1.61
N GLU A 336 -11.56 -2.68 -1.23
CA GLU A 336 -11.00 -1.33 -1.29
C GLU A 336 -10.71 -0.93 -2.74
N LYS A 337 -10.13 -1.84 -3.52
CA LYS A 337 -9.95 -1.71 -4.97
C LYS A 337 -11.28 -1.48 -5.69
N LEU A 338 -12.30 -2.26 -5.34
CA LEU A 338 -13.65 -2.12 -5.87
C LEU A 338 -14.25 -0.74 -5.57
N VAL A 339 -14.07 -0.21 -4.35
CA VAL A 339 -14.54 1.14 -3.97
C VAL A 339 -13.79 2.22 -4.74
N ILE A 340 -12.47 2.12 -4.87
CA ILE A 340 -11.65 3.07 -5.64
C ILE A 340 -12.13 3.12 -7.10
N GLU A 341 -12.24 1.95 -7.74
CA GLU A 341 -12.65 1.84 -9.14
C GLU A 341 -14.06 2.38 -9.36
N THR A 342 -15.00 2.06 -8.47
CA THR A 342 -16.38 2.56 -8.54
C THR A 342 -16.46 4.09 -8.43
N ILE A 343 -15.64 4.69 -7.56
CA ILE A 343 -15.58 6.16 -7.44
C ILE A 343 -14.91 6.76 -8.68
N ARG A 344 -13.83 6.16 -9.18
CA ARG A 344 -13.11 6.60 -10.38
C ARG A 344 -14.02 6.68 -11.58
N GLU A 345 -14.74 5.60 -11.88
CA GLU A 345 -15.66 5.51 -13.01
C GLU A 345 -16.79 6.55 -12.96
N ALA A 346 -17.27 6.83 -11.76
CA ALA A 346 -18.37 7.75 -11.53
C ALA A 346 -17.94 9.22 -11.35
N GLY A 347 -16.63 9.47 -11.17
CA GLY A 347 -16.07 10.76 -10.81
C GLY A 347 -16.27 11.13 -9.34
N ALA A 348 -17.52 11.20 -8.87
CA ALA A 348 -17.87 11.51 -7.49
C ALA A 348 -19.11 10.76 -7.01
N LEU A 349 -19.06 10.15 -5.83
CA LEU A 349 -20.16 9.38 -5.25
C LEU A 349 -20.31 9.57 -3.74
N SER A 350 -21.54 9.57 -3.25
CA SER A 350 -21.81 9.44 -1.82
C SER A 350 -21.61 8.00 -1.34
N ARG A 351 -21.36 7.81 -0.04
CA ARG A 351 -21.19 6.46 0.57
C ARG A 351 -22.37 5.52 0.32
N VAL A 352 -23.59 6.05 0.19
CA VAL A 352 -24.79 5.26 -0.10
C VAL A 352 -24.78 4.78 -1.55
N GLU A 353 -24.37 5.63 -2.50
CA GLU A 353 -24.26 5.24 -3.91
C GLU A 353 -23.11 4.24 -4.11
N ILE A 354 -21.99 4.41 -3.40
CA ILE A 354 -20.90 3.43 -3.39
C ILE A 354 -21.43 2.07 -2.91
N ALA A 355 -22.15 2.02 -1.78
CA ALA A 355 -22.73 0.77 -1.27
C ALA A 355 -23.71 0.15 -2.28
N GLY A 356 -24.56 0.97 -2.90
CA GLY A 356 -25.53 0.52 -3.91
C GLY A 356 -24.88 -0.06 -5.17
N ARG A 357 -23.80 0.54 -5.66
CA ARG A 357 -23.09 0.09 -6.87
C ARG A 357 -22.16 -1.11 -6.61
N THR A 358 -21.53 -1.16 -5.44
CA THR A 358 -20.56 -2.22 -5.10
C THR A 358 -21.21 -3.46 -4.46
N GLY A 359 -22.45 -3.35 -3.96
CA GLY A 359 -23.09 -4.40 -3.16
C GLY A 359 -22.50 -4.56 -1.75
N LEU A 360 -21.55 -3.72 -1.34
CA LEU A 360 -20.93 -3.77 -0.01
C LEU A 360 -21.86 -3.21 1.07
N THR A 361 -21.70 -3.68 2.30
CA THR A 361 -22.48 -3.15 3.44
C THR A 361 -22.13 -1.69 3.73
N PRO A 362 -23.07 -0.86 4.20
CA PRO A 362 -22.81 0.55 4.55
C PRO A 362 -21.67 0.71 5.57
N GLN A 363 -21.52 -0.25 6.50
CA GLN A 363 -20.43 -0.27 7.48
C GLN A 363 -19.07 -0.51 6.80
N ALA A 364 -18.99 -1.46 5.85
CA ALA A 364 -17.77 -1.72 5.09
C ALA A 364 -17.35 -0.51 4.26
N VAL A 365 -18.29 0.10 3.52
CA VAL A 365 -18.02 1.32 2.74
C VAL A 365 -17.59 2.48 3.64
N SER A 366 -18.21 2.66 4.81
CA SER A 366 -17.83 3.70 5.76
C SER A 366 -16.42 3.50 6.31
N ARG A 367 -16.01 2.27 6.58
CA ARG A 367 -14.64 1.93 7.02
C ARG A 367 -13.63 2.18 5.90
N ILE A 368 -13.90 1.67 4.69
CA ILE A 368 -13.01 1.80 3.53
C ILE A 368 -12.81 3.27 3.15
N THR A 369 -13.90 4.01 2.94
CA THR A 369 -13.83 5.43 2.56
C THR A 369 -13.16 6.30 3.63
N ARG A 370 -13.33 5.98 4.92
CA ARG A 370 -12.61 6.66 6.01
C ARG A 370 -11.11 6.43 5.91
N ASN A 371 -10.68 5.20 5.64
CA ASN A 371 -9.26 4.87 5.47
C ASN A 371 -8.68 5.63 4.27
N LEU A 372 -9.38 5.61 3.13
CA LEU A 372 -8.95 6.30 1.91
C LEU A 372 -8.92 7.83 2.07
N LEU A 373 -9.83 8.43 2.85
CA LEU A 373 -9.76 9.84 3.22
C LEU A 373 -8.57 10.14 4.14
N THR A 374 -8.31 9.26 5.12
CA THR A 374 -7.18 9.40 6.06
C THR A 374 -5.83 9.29 5.35
N SER A 375 -5.73 8.39 4.37
CA SER A 375 -4.57 8.25 3.49
C SER A 375 -4.55 9.25 2.34
N ALA A 376 -5.55 10.14 2.27
CA ALA A 376 -5.70 11.18 1.25
C ALA A 376 -5.70 10.65 -0.20
N PHE A 377 -6.24 9.45 -0.45
CA PHE A 377 -6.59 9.00 -1.79
C PHE A 377 -7.96 9.53 -2.23
N LEU A 378 -8.86 9.77 -1.27
CA LEU A 378 -10.14 10.44 -1.49
C LEU A 378 -10.14 11.84 -0.90
N VAL A 379 -10.96 12.70 -1.48
CA VAL A 379 -11.35 14.00 -0.93
C VAL A 379 -12.87 14.15 -0.97
N GLU A 380 -13.39 14.97 -0.06
CA GLU A 380 -14.79 15.37 -0.09
C GLU A 380 -15.00 16.40 -1.21
N ASP A 381 -15.99 16.17 -2.05
CA ASP A 381 -16.35 17.12 -3.10
C ASP A 381 -17.18 18.27 -2.50
N ALA A 382 -16.79 19.51 -2.81
CA ALA A 382 -17.43 20.72 -2.30
C ALA A 382 -18.83 20.92 -2.87
N HIS A 383 -19.13 20.33 -4.03
CA HIS A 383 -20.46 20.37 -4.64
C HIS A 383 -21.40 19.39 -3.93
N ARG A 384 -22.13 19.89 -2.92
CA ARG A 384 -23.21 19.13 -2.27
C ARG A 384 -24.25 18.74 -3.31
N SER A 385 -24.66 17.47 -3.34
CA SER A 385 -25.80 17.11 -4.19
C SER A 385 -27.06 17.81 -3.68
N VAL A 386 -27.71 18.56 -4.56
CA VAL A 386 -28.95 19.29 -4.26
C VAL A 386 -30.11 18.35 -4.57
N GLY A 387 -30.79 17.84 -3.54
CA GLY A 387 -31.93 16.94 -3.66
C GLY A 387 -32.76 16.86 -2.38
N ARG A 388 -33.95 16.25 -2.44
CA ARG A 388 -34.82 16.05 -1.26
C ARG A 388 -34.16 15.06 -0.27
N GLY A 389 -33.69 15.57 0.86
CA GLY A 389 -33.08 14.77 1.94
C GLY A 389 -31.94 15.51 2.66
N LYS A 390 -31.31 14.88 3.66
CA LYS A 390 -30.13 15.44 4.34
C LYS A 390 -28.99 15.60 3.31
N PRO A 391 -28.32 16.77 3.23
CA PRO A 391 -27.22 17.00 2.28
C PRO A 391 -26.17 15.91 2.38
N ARG A 392 -25.79 15.34 1.24
CA ARG A 392 -24.76 14.29 1.16
C ARG A 392 -23.46 14.94 0.74
N VAL A 393 -22.35 14.46 1.31
CA VAL A 393 -21.00 14.85 0.91
C VAL A 393 -20.49 13.80 -0.07
N PRO A 394 -20.38 14.11 -1.38
CA PRO A 394 -19.79 13.20 -2.34
C PRO A 394 -18.30 13.02 -2.06
N LEU A 395 -17.77 11.87 -2.42
CA LEU A 395 -16.35 11.54 -2.35
C LEU A 395 -15.84 11.38 -3.77
N ARG A 396 -14.67 11.94 -4.05
CA ARG A 396 -13.96 11.78 -5.32
C ARG A 396 -12.52 11.38 -5.08
N LEU A 397 -11.89 10.79 -6.10
CA LEU A 397 -10.45 10.57 -6.08
C LEU A 397 -9.72 11.91 -6.09
N ARG A 398 -8.61 11.94 -5.35
CA ARG A 398 -7.66 13.04 -5.39
C ARG A 398 -6.63 12.73 -6.48
N ALA A 399 -6.74 13.44 -7.61
CA ALA A 399 -5.92 13.22 -8.79
C ALA A 399 -4.41 13.28 -8.49
N ASP A 400 -3.97 14.29 -7.73
CA ASP A 400 -2.57 14.53 -7.35
C ASP A 400 -2.06 13.63 -6.21
N ALA A 401 -2.86 12.65 -5.75
CA ALA A 401 -2.43 11.74 -4.68
C ALA A 401 -1.28 10.80 -5.11
N SER A 402 -1.15 10.53 -6.40
CA SER A 402 -0.06 9.73 -6.98
C SER A 402 0.07 10.01 -8.47
N HIS A 403 1.24 9.71 -9.03
CA HIS A 403 1.53 9.83 -10.46
C HIS A 403 2.13 8.53 -10.97
N ALA A 404 1.97 8.27 -12.26
CA ALA A 404 2.69 7.22 -12.97
C ALA A 404 3.32 7.78 -14.25
N VAL A 405 4.46 7.24 -14.64
CA VAL A 405 5.12 7.61 -15.89
C VAL A 405 4.85 6.53 -16.93
N GLY A 406 4.45 6.93 -18.12
CA GLY A 406 4.21 6.03 -19.25
C GLY A 406 5.18 6.35 -20.37
N ILE A 407 5.82 5.32 -20.90
CA ILE A 407 6.71 5.40 -22.05
C ILE A 407 6.12 4.52 -23.15
N HIS A 408 5.89 5.09 -24.32
CA HIS A 408 5.65 4.33 -25.54
C HIS A 408 6.92 4.36 -26.38
N LEU A 409 7.49 3.17 -26.59
CA LEU A 409 8.61 2.94 -27.51
C LEU A 409 8.03 2.49 -28.85
N ASP A 410 7.96 3.41 -29.81
CA ASP A 410 7.63 3.14 -31.21
C ASP A 410 8.92 3.19 -32.05
N PRO A 411 9.03 2.49 -33.21
CA PRO A 411 10.27 2.48 -33.99
C PRO A 411 10.79 3.88 -34.37
N GLU A 412 9.90 4.85 -34.56
CA GLU A 412 10.31 6.20 -34.98
C GLU A 412 10.48 7.18 -33.81
N MET A 413 9.87 6.92 -32.65
CA MET A 413 9.83 7.89 -31.56
C MET A 413 9.55 7.27 -30.18
N ILE A 414 10.02 7.96 -29.14
CA ILE A 414 9.62 7.73 -27.76
C ILE A 414 8.58 8.78 -27.38
N THR A 415 7.42 8.36 -26.90
CA THR A 415 6.44 9.25 -26.25
C THR A 415 6.41 8.97 -24.75
N GLN A 416 6.75 9.99 -23.96
CA GLN A 416 6.61 9.97 -22.52
C GLN A 416 5.37 10.77 -22.09
N VAL A 417 4.65 10.25 -21.11
CA VAL A 417 3.62 10.97 -20.38
C VAL A 417 3.78 10.78 -18.88
N VAL A 418 3.37 11.77 -18.11
CA VAL A 418 3.09 11.64 -16.67
C VAL A 418 1.58 11.74 -16.53
N VAL A 419 0.97 10.78 -15.83
CA VAL A 419 -0.48 10.79 -15.58
C VAL A 419 -0.77 10.80 -14.09
N ASP A 420 -1.85 11.49 -13.72
CA ASP A 420 -2.39 11.54 -12.36
C ASP A 420 -3.24 10.29 -12.05
N LEU A 421 -3.66 10.13 -10.79
CA LEU A 421 -4.43 8.97 -10.33
C LEU A 421 -5.79 8.79 -11.04
N CYS A 422 -6.31 9.82 -11.70
CA CYS A 422 -7.53 9.77 -12.48
C CYS A 422 -7.27 9.45 -13.98
N GLY A 423 -6.01 9.28 -14.38
CA GLY A 423 -5.60 9.05 -15.77
C GLY A 423 -5.42 10.35 -16.58
N GLY A 424 -5.49 11.52 -15.94
CA GLY A 424 -5.26 12.81 -16.58
C GLY A 424 -3.78 13.02 -16.89
N VAL A 425 -3.46 13.50 -18.09
CA VAL A 425 -2.07 13.79 -18.50
C VAL A 425 -1.60 15.09 -17.85
N VAL A 426 -0.57 15.01 -17.01
CA VAL A 426 0.06 16.13 -16.31
C VAL A 426 1.21 16.72 -17.14
N ALA A 427 1.99 15.86 -17.77
CA ALA A 427 3.11 16.25 -18.63
C ALA A 427 3.26 15.28 -19.80
N ARG A 428 3.74 15.79 -20.94
CA ARG A 428 4.01 15.00 -22.14
C ARG A 428 5.31 15.46 -22.78
N ARG A 429 6.08 14.51 -23.29
CA ARG A 429 7.30 14.75 -24.08
C ARG A 429 7.44 13.72 -25.18
N GLN A 430 8.00 14.13 -26.31
CA GLN A 430 8.33 13.23 -27.42
C GLN A 430 9.77 13.44 -27.86
N VAL A 431 10.44 12.34 -28.23
CA VAL A 431 11.82 12.33 -28.75
C VAL A 431 11.89 11.41 -29.96
N SER A 432 12.49 11.88 -31.06
CA SER A 432 12.69 11.09 -32.28
C SER A 432 13.79 10.04 -32.09
N LEU A 433 13.61 8.85 -32.67
CA LEU A 433 14.60 7.77 -32.73
C LEU A 433 15.26 7.61 -34.11
N ARG A 434 14.97 8.50 -35.06
CA ARG A 434 15.46 8.40 -36.44
C ARG A 434 16.99 8.45 -36.57
N GLU A 435 17.65 9.19 -35.70
CA GLU A 435 19.12 9.35 -35.74
C GLU A 435 19.85 8.21 -35.03
N ARG A 436 19.23 7.63 -33.99
CA ARG A 436 19.85 6.62 -33.13
C ARG A 436 18.78 5.85 -32.36
N SER A 437 18.84 4.51 -32.44
CA SER A 437 17.83 3.61 -31.87
C SER A 437 18.40 2.37 -31.16
N ASP A 438 19.71 2.32 -30.89
CA ASP A 438 20.31 1.17 -30.21
C ASP A 438 19.74 0.97 -28.79
N PRO A 439 19.52 -0.28 -28.34
CA PRO A 439 18.83 -0.57 -27.09
C PRO A 439 19.43 0.13 -25.86
N GLU A 440 20.76 0.11 -25.75
CA GLU A 440 21.49 0.68 -24.61
C GLU A 440 21.28 2.20 -24.53
N TRP A 441 21.43 2.89 -25.64
CA TRP A 441 21.18 4.32 -25.70
C TRP A 441 19.72 4.67 -25.43
N VAL A 442 18.77 3.90 -25.98
CA VAL A 442 17.33 4.10 -25.75
C VAL A 442 17.00 3.94 -24.26
N MET A 443 17.50 2.89 -23.60
CA MET A 443 17.29 2.70 -22.17
C MET A 443 17.90 3.84 -21.34
N GLY A 444 19.07 4.35 -21.74
CA GLY A 444 19.68 5.53 -21.11
C GLY A 444 18.85 6.80 -21.32
N LEU A 445 18.29 7.00 -22.52
CA LEU A 445 17.39 8.11 -22.82
C LEU A 445 16.11 8.04 -21.99
N VAL A 446 15.47 6.87 -21.93
CA VAL A 446 14.28 6.63 -21.08
C VAL A 446 14.61 6.95 -19.62
N GLY A 447 15.76 6.50 -19.11
CA GLY A 447 16.25 6.81 -17.77
C GLY A 447 16.27 8.31 -17.47
N ARG A 448 16.89 9.10 -18.35
CA ARG A 448 16.95 10.56 -18.22
C ARG A 448 15.57 11.21 -18.31
N MET A 449 14.76 10.81 -19.29
CA MET A 449 13.41 11.33 -19.47
C MET A 449 12.57 11.12 -18.21
N VAL A 450 12.61 9.93 -17.58
CA VAL A 450 11.84 9.62 -16.37
C VAL A 450 12.33 10.44 -15.17
N ALA A 451 13.65 10.59 -15.00
CA ALA A 451 14.23 11.42 -13.94
C ALA A 451 13.77 12.88 -14.07
N GLU A 452 13.93 13.47 -15.27
CA GLU A 452 13.52 14.85 -15.56
C GLU A 452 12.01 15.05 -15.35
N ALA A 453 11.18 14.09 -15.77
CA ALA A 453 9.73 14.15 -15.56
C ALA A 453 9.36 14.09 -14.07
N THR A 454 10.07 13.28 -13.29
CA THR A 454 9.85 13.16 -11.84
C THR A 454 10.21 14.48 -11.14
N GLU A 455 11.36 15.08 -11.48
CA GLU A 455 11.78 16.38 -10.94
C GLU A 455 10.83 17.51 -11.31
N ALA A 456 10.40 17.59 -12.58
CA ALA A 456 9.56 18.68 -13.08
C ALA A 456 8.16 18.75 -12.43
N THR A 457 7.64 17.61 -11.97
CA THR A 457 6.32 17.59 -11.29
C THR A 457 6.38 18.12 -9.86
N GLY A 458 7.58 18.25 -9.27
CA GLY A 458 7.75 18.63 -7.86
C GLY A 458 7.05 17.67 -6.87
N ALA A 459 6.60 16.53 -7.36
CA ALA A 459 5.77 15.57 -6.65
C ALA A 459 6.64 14.49 -5.99
N ALA A 460 5.97 13.64 -5.23
CA ALA A 460 6.50 12.35 -4.86
C ALA A 460 7.08 11.56 -6.05
N PRO A 461 8.01 10.62 -5.82
CA PRO A 461 8.36 9.63 -6.83
C PRO A 461 7.08 8.97 -7.38
N PRO A 462 7.02 8.72 -8.71
CA PRO A 462 5.85 8.07 -9.30
C PRO A 462 5.68 6.67 -8.71
N LEU A 463 4.44 6.17 -8.70
CA LEU A 463 4.09 4.83 -8.26
C LEU A 463 4.87 3.75 -9.03
N GLY A 464 5.19 4.03 -10.28
CA GLY A 464 5.96 3.18 -11.17
C GLY A 464 6.03 3.75 -12.57
N VAL A 465 6.69 3.00 -13.44
CA VAL A 465 6.88 3.32 -14.85
C VAL A 465 6.27 2.20 -15.69
N GLY A 466 5.35 2.53 -16.57
CA GLY A 466 4.84 1.59 -17.57
C GLY A 466 5.54 1.81 -18.90
N ILE A 467 5.91 0.72 -19.57
CA ILE A 467 6.51 0.72 -20.90
C ILE A 467 5.58 -0.01 -21.87
N ALA A 468 5.07 0.71 -22.86
CA ALA A 468 4.40 0.18 -24.03
C ALA A 468 5.44 0.00 -25.14
N VAL A 469 5.50 -1.21 -25.71
CA VAL A 469 6.42 -1.56 -26.79
C VAL A 469 5.73 -2.55 -27.74
N PRO A 470 6.00 -2.50 -29.06
CA PRO A 470 5.48 -3.50 -29.97
C PRO A 470 6.05 -4.88 -29.67
N GLY A 471 5.25 -5.91 -29.92
CA GLY A 471 5.64 -7.31 -29.72
C GLY A 471 6.52 -7.86 -30.85
N PRO A 472 6.98 -9.13 -30.73
CA PRO A 472 6.60 -10.04 -29.66
C PRO A 472 7.37 -9.80 -28.35
N LEU A 473 6.66 -10.03 -27.24
CA LEU A 473 7.18 -9.87 -25.89
C LEU A 473 7.22 -11.23 -25.19
N ASP A 474 8.30 -11.46 -24.43
CA ASP A 474 8.32 -12.45 -23.37
C ASP A 474 7.90 -11.72 -22.09
N ALA A 475 6.59 -11.69 -21.84
CA ALA A 475 6.02 -10.92 -20.74
C ALA A 475 6.49 -11.42 -19.37
N GLU A 476 6.71 -12.73 -19.23
CA GLU A 476 7.20 -13.34 -17.99
C GLU A 476 8.65 -12.94 -17.72
N ALA A 477 9.54 -13.05 -18.71
CA ALA A 477 10.94 -12.64 -18.57
C ALA A 477 11.14 -11.11 -18.61
N GLY A 478 10.19 -10.36 -19.16
CA GLY A 478 10.32 -8.90 -19.37
C GLY A 478 11.28 -8.55 -20.50
N VAL A 479 11.28 -9.39 -21.53
CA VAL A 479 12.22 -9.33 -22.66
C VAL A 479 11.46 -8.98 -23.93
N VAL A 480 12.00 -8.06 -24.72
CA VAL A 480 11.51 -7.74 -26.06
C VAL A 480 12.21 -8.65 -27.06
N ARG A 481 11.45 -9.42 -27.85
CA ARG A 481 11.96 -10.47 -28.74
C ARG A 481 11.91 -10.00 -30.19
N ASN A 482 12.99 -9.45 -30.75
CA ASN A 482 13.09 -9.10 -32.18
C ASN A 482 11.85 -8.35 -32.72
N PRO A 483 11.45 -7.22 -32.11
CA PRO A 483 10.22 -6.58 -32.50
C PRO A 483 10.36 -6.00 -33.91
N PRO A 484 9.30 -6.02 -34.74
CA PRO A 484 9.36 -5.47 -36.08
C PRO A 484 9.84 -4.02 -36.09
N LEU A 485 10.67 -3.67 -37.08
CA LEU A 485 11.19 -2.31 -37.32
C LEU A 485 12.18 -1.76 -36.27
N PHE A 486 12.60 -2.55 -35.27
CA PHE A 486 13.69 -2.18 -34.36
C PHE A 486 14.97 -2.95 -34.69
N GLU A 487 15.90 -2.27 -35.36
CA GLU A 487 17.21 -2.85 -35.66
C GLU A 487 18.06 -3.01 -34.39
N GLY A 488 18.70 -4.17 -34.21
CA GLY A 488 19.57 -4.45 -33.07
C GLY A 488 18.84 -4.82 -31.76
N TRP A 489 17.51 -4.92 -31.76
CA TRP A 489 16.71 -5.30 -30.59
C TRP A 489 16.48 -6.81 -30.50
N GLN A 490 17.55 -7.56 -30.29
CA GLN A 490 17.50 -9.01 -30.11
C GLN A 490 17.51 -9.36 -28.61
N ASP A 491 16.44 -10.00 -28.14
CA ASP A 491 16.28 -10.49 -26.75
C ASP A 491 16.65 -9.45 -25.67
N VAL A 492 16.14 -8.22 -25.82
CA VAL A 492 16.49 -7.10 -24.93
C VAL A 492 15.76 -7.24 -23.59
N PRO A 493 16.47 -7.35 -22.43
CA PRO A 493 15.87 -7.49 -21.10
C PRO A 493 15.37 -6.14 -20.54
N LEU A 494 14.46 -5.52 -21.29
CA LEU A 494 14.05 -4.13 -21.12
C LEU A 494 13.51 -3.84 -19.71
N ARG A 495 12.68 -4.73 -19.14
CA ARG A 495 12.09 -4.50 -17.82
C ARG A 495 13.15 -4.42 -16.73
N GLU A 496 14.03 -5.42 -16.69
CA GLU A 496 15.01 -5.54 -15.61
C GLU A 496 16.05 -4.44 -15.69
N GLU A 497 16.50 -4.10 -16.89
CA GLU A 497 17.48 -3.05 -17.09
C GLU A 497 16.93 -1.67 -16.71
N LEU A 498 15.71 -1.33 -17.15
CA LEU A 498 15.06 -0.08 -16.74
C LEU A 498 14.76 -0.07 -15.24
N ARG A 499 14.34 -1.20 -14.64
CA ARG A 499 14.12 -1.31 -13.19
C ARG A 499 15.40 -0.99 -12.42
N ARG A 500 16.54 -1.53 -12.84
CA ARG A 500 17.86 -1.23 -12.25
C ARG A 500 18.23 0.25 -12.36
N ARG A 501 18.08 0.85 -13.55
CA ARG A 501 18.44 2.25 -13.80
C ARG A 501 17.57 3.24 -13.04
N LEU A 502 16.28 2.93 -12.92
CA LEU A 502 15.29 3.85 -12.37
C LEU A 502 15.10 3.68 -10.86
N GLY A 503 15.40 2.50 -10.31
CA GLY A 503 15.07 2.18 -8.92
C GLY A 503 13.55 2.19 -8.64
N LEU A 504 12.73 2.06 -9.69
CA LEU A 504 11.27 2.13 -9.64
C LEU A 504 10.65 0.83 -10.18
N PRO A 505 9.41 0.48 -9.77
CA PRO A 505 8.66 -0.59 -10.41
C PRO A 505 8.48 -0.30 -11.91
N VAL A 506 8.81 -1.28 -12.76
CA VAL A 506 8.62 -1.19 -14.21
C VAL A 506 7.64 -2.26 -14.67
N LEU A 507 6.56 -1.84 -15.31
CA LEU A 507 5.62 -2.71 -16.01
C LEU A 507 5.84 -2.64 -17.51
N MET A 508 5.65 -3.77 -18.18
CA MET A 508 5.70 -3.84 -19.63
C MET A 508 4.36 -4.33 -20.16
N GLU A 509 3.88 -3.65 -21.19
CA GLU A 509 2.69 -4.03 -21.93
C GLU A 509 2.97 -3.96 -23.42
N LYS A 510 2.28 -4.78 -24.20
CA LYS A 510 2.17 -4.57 -25.64
C LYS A 510 1.47 -3.22 -25.86
N ASP A 511 1.96 -2.44 -26.80
CA ASP A 511 1.42 -1.12 -27.18
C ASP A 511 -0.11 -1.06 -27.29
N VAL A 512 -0.73 -2.03 -27.97
CA VAL A 512 -2.19 -2.11 -28.16
C VAL A 512 -2.94 -2.49 -26.89
N THR A 513 -2.34 -3.31 -26.03
CA THR A 513 -2.88 -3.65 -24.71
C THR A 513 -2.84 -2.44 -23.80
N ALA A 514 -1.71 -1.72 -23.78
CA ALA A 514 -1.58 -0.47 -23.06
C ALA A 514 -2.63 0.53 -23.55
N ALA A 515 -2.77 0.73 -24.86
CA ALA A 515 -3.76 1.64 -25.42
C ALA A 515 -5.19 1.31 -24.96
N ALA A 516 -5.58 0.04 -24.92
CA ALA A 516 -6.87 -0.37 -24.35
C ALA A 516 -7.02 0.00 -22.86
N ILE A 517 -5.97 -0.19 -22.04
CA ILE A 517 -5.96 0.26 -20.64
C ILE A 517 -6.13 1.79 -20.57
N GLY A 518 -5.41 2.54 -21.39
CA GLY A 518 -5.50 4.00 -21.40
C GLY A 518 -6.92 4.48 -21.69
N GLU A 519 -7.57 3.88 -22.68
CA GLU A 519 -8.95 4.21 -23.03
C GLU A 519 -9.95 3.88 -21.92
N ARG A 520 -9.75 2.76 -21.25
CA ARG A 520 -10.54 2.40 -20.06
C ARG A 520 -10.37 3.42 -18.93
N TRP A 521 -9.15 3.89 -18.74
CA TRP A 521 -8.80 4.79 -17.64
C TRP A 521 -9.34 6.21 -17.87
N LEU A 522 -9.25 6.73 -19.09
CA LEU A 522 -9.75 8.07 -19.43
C LEU A 522 -11.26 8.10 -19.73
N GLY A 523 -11.82 7.05 -20.33
CA GLY A 523 -13.18 7.05 -20.86
C GLY A 523 -14.33 6.96 -19.85
N ALA A 524 -14.02 6.93 -18.54
CA ALA A 524 -15.00 6.83 -17.45
C ALA A 524 -16.09 5.77 -17.71
N ALA A 525 -17.36 6.09 -17.43
CA ALA A 525 -18.49 5.18 -17.61
C ALA A 525 -18.75 4.77 -19.07
N GLU A 526 -18.40 5.61 -20.06
CA GLU A 526 -18.66 5.30 -21.48
C GLU A 526 -17.78 4.18 -22.02
N ARG A 527 -16.63 3.93 -21.39
CA ARG A 527 -15.67 2.88 -21.74
C ARG A 527 -15.48 1.86 -20.61
N ALA A 528 -16.49 1.69 -19.75
CA ALA A 528 -16.44 0.78 -18.61
C ALA A 528 -16.80 -0.68 -18.95
N GLY A 529 -17.50 -0.91 -20.07
CA GLY A 529 -17.86 -2.24 -20.55
C GLY A 529 -16.80 -2.91 -21.43
N ASP A 530 -17.18 -4.02 -22.06
CA ASP A 530 -16.29 -4.78 -22.94
C ASP A 530 -16.09 -4.08 -24.29
N PHE A 531 -14.83 -3.96 -24.71
CA PHE A 531 -14.47 -3.34 -25.98
C PHE A 531 -13.19 -3.91 -26.58
N VAL A 532 -13.02 -3.66 -27.88
CA VAL A 532 -11.76 -3.87 -28.59
C VAL A 532 -11.19 -2.50 -28.97
N TYR A 533 -9.91 -2.29 -28.68
CA TYR A 533 -9.13 -1.19 -29.21
C TYR A 533 -8.38 -1.64 -30.46
N LEU A 534 -8.51 -0.90 -31.55
CA LEU A 534 -7.80 -1.10 -32.80
C LEU A 534 -6.80 0.05 -32.99
N TYR A 535 -5.52 -0.30 -32.93
CA TYR A 535 -4.42 0.62 -33.19
C TYR A 535 -4.04 0.60 -34.68
N LEU A 536 -3.94 1.77 -35.29
CA LEU A 536 -3.52 1.97 -36.67
C LEU A 536 -2.38 3.02 -36.72
N GLY A 537 -1.17 2.60 -37.10
CA GLY A 537 0.01 3.45 -37.16
C GLY A 537 1.11 2.89 -38.06
N THR A 538 2.31 2.71 -37.51
CA THR A 538 3.44 2.02 -38.15
C THR A 538 3.10 0.54 -38.45
N GLY A 539 2.22 -0.05 -37.63
CA GLY A 539 1.53 -1.30 -37.90
C GLY A 539 0.07 -1.24 -37.43
N ALA A 540 -0.61 -2.39 -37.49
CA ALA A 540 -1.98 -2.55 -37.03
C ALA A 540 -2.06 -3.71 -36.04
N GLY A 541 -2.65 -3.44 -34.89
CA GLY A 541 -2.81 -4.40 -33.81
C GLY A 541 -4.10 -4.12 -33.05
N CYS A 542 -4.55 -5.06 -32.23
CA CYS A 542 -5.71 -4.84 -31.38
C CYS A 542 -5.47 -5.27 -29.93
N GLY A 543 -6.10 -4.58 -29.00
CA GLY A 543 -6.16 -4.96 -27.59
C GLY A 543 -7.62 -5.16 -27.19
N ALA A 544 -7.92 -6.17 -26.39
CA ALA A 544 -9.28 -6.41 -25.91
C ALA A 544 -9.38 -6.15 -24.41
N PHE A 545 -10.39 -5.39 -24.00
CA PHE A 545 -10.77 -5.19 -22.60
C PHE A 545 -12.08 -5.93 -22.38
N LEU A 546 -12.03 -7.02 -21.62
CA LEU A 546 -13.13 -7.98 -21.44
C LEU A 546 -13.30 -8.29 -19.95
N ASN A 547 -14.54 -8.31 -19.48
CA ASN A 547 -14.89 -8.64 -18.10
C ASN A 547 -14.14 -7.80 -17.04
N GLY A 548 -13.93 -6.51 -17.32
CA GLY A 548 -13.27 -5.60 -16.38
C GLY A 548 -11.73 -5.64 -16.39
N ASP A 549 -11.10 -6.39 -17.30
CA ASP A 549 -9.64 -6.44 -17.43
C ASP A 549 -9.19 -6.57 -18.90
N VAL A 550 -7.92 -6.32 -19.18
CA VAL A 550 -7.37 -6.59 -20.51
C VAL A 550 -7.06 -8.06 -20.73
N TYR A 551 -7.39 -8.55 -21.91
CA TYR A 551 -7.02 -9.88 -22.36
C TYR A 551 -5.64 -9.87 -23.01
N ARG A 552 -4.63 -10.38 -22.28
CA ARG A 552 -3.23 -10.48 -22.75
C ARG A 552 -2.93 -11.76 -23.54
N GLY A 553 -3.80 -12.76 -23.45
CA GLY A 553 -3.53 -14.12 -23.90
C GLY A 553 -2.51 -14.84 -23.02
N HIS A 554 -2.16 -16.08 -23.37
CA HIS A 554 -1.26 -16.92 -22.57
C HIS A 554 0.18 -16.37 -22.49
N THR A 555 0.70 -15.85 -23.60
CA THR A 555 2.09 -15.38 -23.72
C THR A 555 2.24 -13.86 -23.62
N GLY A 556 1.14 -13.12 -23.43
CA GLY A 556 1.15 -11.65 -23.46
C GLY A 556 1.03 -11.03 -24.85
N ASN A 557 0.92 -11.84 -25.92
CA ASN A 557 0.94 -11.39 -27.31
C ASN A 557 -0.41 -11.49 -28.02
N ALA A 558 -1.53 -11.48 -27.30
CA ALA A 558 -2.84 -11.43 -27.95
C ALA A 558 -2.97 -10.22 -28.89
N GLY A 559 -3.82 -10.35 -29.91
CA GLY A 559 -4.17 -9.23 -30.79
C GLY A 559 -3.29 -9.03 -32.03
N GLU A 560 -2.83 -10.12 -32.65
CA GLU A 560 -2.16 -10.13 -33.96
C GLU A 560 -3.14 -9.80 -35.10
N PHE A 561 -3.61 -8.55 -35.12
CA PHE A 561 -4.67 -8.07 -36.02
C PHE A 561 -4.27 -8.15 -37.50
N GLY A 562 -2.99 -7.91 -37.82
CA GLY A 562 -2.49 -8.01 -39.20
C GLY A 562 -2.75 -9.37 -39.85
N ALA A 563 -2.65 -10.45 -39.06
CA ALA A 563 -2.95 -11.81 -39.53
C ALA A 563 -4.46 -12.02 -39.77
N LEU A 564 -5.33 -11.42 -38.94
CA LEU A 564 -6.78 -11.45 -39.16
C LEU A 564 -7.16 -10.73 -40.45
N CYS A 565 -6.56 -9.55 -40.72
CA CYS A 565 -6.74 -8.88 -42.00
C CYS A 565 -6.30 -9.76 -43.17
N ALA A 566 -5.13 -10.41 -43.06
CA ALA A 566 -4.61 -11.28 -44.11
C ALA A 566 -5.57 -12.41 -44.45
N LEU A 567 -6.11 -13.08 -43.43
CA LEU A 567 -7.11 -14.12 -43.60
C LEU A 567 -8.41 -13.56 -44.20
N GLY A 568 -8.86 -12.40 -43.72
CA GLY A 568 -10.07 -11.72 -44.19
C GLY A 568 -10.02 -11.35 -45.67
N VAL A 569 -8.84 -10.99 -46.20
CA VAL A 569 -8.64 -10.70 -47.63
C VAL A 569 -8.02 -11.87 -48.41
N GLY A 570 -7.92 -13.06 -47.80
CA GLY A 570 -7.42 -14.27 -48.46
C GLY A 570 -5.93 -14.29 -48.81
N ARG A 571 -5.09 -13.46 -48.17
CA ARG A 571 -3.63 -13.45 -48.37
C ARG A 571 -2.95 -14.53 -47.53
N ARG A 572 -2.13 -15.36 -48.18
CA ARG A 572 -1.36 -16.45 -47.55
C ARG A 572 0.14 -16.29 -47.81
N ALA A 573 0.96 -16.67 -46.84
CA ALA A 573 2.40 -16.81 -47.00
C ALA A 573 2.75 -18.09 -47.77
N GLU A 574 3.98 -18.19 -48.28
CA GLU A 574 4.49 -19.39 -48.99
C GLU A 574 4.37 -20.68 -48.16
N GLY A 575 4.45 -20.58 -46.83
CA GLY A 575 4.27 -21.70 -45.89
C GLY A 575 2.81 -22.01 -45.51
N GLY A 576 1.82 -21.37 -46.14
CA GLY A 576 0.39 -21.63 -45.91
C GLY A 576 -0.26 -20.88 -44.73
N GLY A 577 0.52 -20.20 -43.89
CA GLY A 577 0.02 -19.30 -42.85
C GLY A 577 -0.55 -17.97 -43.38
N PRO A 578 -1.09 -17.10 -42.50
CA PRO A 578 -1.50 -15.75 -42.88
C PRO A 578 -0.36 -14.97 -43.54
N GLY A 579 -0.62 -14.36 -44.70
CA GLY A 579 0.36 -13.53 -45.39
C GLY A 579 0.50 -12.14 -44.74
N THR A 580 1.40 -11.32 -45.28
CA THR A 580 1.51 -9.90 -44.90
C THR A 580 0.51 -9.05 -45.68
N VAL A 581 -0.05 -8.05 -45.00
CA VAL A 581 -0.99 -7.08 -45.56
C VAL A 581 -0.38 -5.70 -45.38
N GLU A 582 0.03 -5.07 -46.48
CA GLU A 582 0.66 -3.74 -46.41
C GLU A 582 -0.30 -2.68 -45.86
N GLU A 583 -1.60 -2.83 -46.07
CA GLU A 583 -2.65 -1.94 -45.56
C GLU A 583 -2.74 -1.94 -44.02
N CYS A 584 -2.17 -2.96 -43.37
CA CYS A 584 -1.97 -2.98 -41.91
C CYS A 584 -0.78 -2.12 -41.45
N ALA A 585 -0.05 -1.47 -42.35
CA ALA A 585 0.82 -0.33 -42.06
C ALA A 585 0.27 0.90 -42.81
N PRO A 586 -0.82 1.53 -42.32
CA PRO A 586 -1.58 2.48 -43.13
C PRO A 586 -0.78 3.67 -43.62
N ILE A 587 0.06 4.27 -42.78
CA ILE A 587 0.84 5.47 -43.11
C ILE A 587 1.78 5.21 -44.31
N PRO A 588 2.73 4.25 -44.25
CA PRO A 588 3.64 4.01 -45.36
C PRO A 588 2.92 3.52 -46.62
N THR A 589 1.84 2.75 -46.47
CA THR A 589 1.06 2.27 -47.63
C THR A 589 0.32 3.40 -48.32
N VAL A 590 -0.26 4.32 -47.56
CA VAL A 590 -0.93 5.51 -48.11
C VAL A 590 0.08 6.38 -48.86
N VAL A 591 1.22 6.68 -48.25
CA VAL A 591 2.29 7.48 -48.87
C VAL A 591 2.79 6.83 -50.16
N ARG A 592 3.06 5.51 -50.14
CA ARG A 592 3.51 4.77 -51.32
C ARG A 592 2.50 4.85 -52.48
N ARG A 593 1.22 4.61 -52.21
CA ARG A 593 0.15 4.65 -53.22
C ARG A 593 -0.09 6.07 -53.73
N ALA A 594 -0.03 7.06 -52.85
CA ALA A 594 -0.23 8.46 -53.21
C ALA A 594 0.92 8.99 -54.08
N ALA A 595 2.15 8.57 -53.79
CA ALA A 595 3.31 8.90 -54.62
C ALA A 595 3.22 8.25 -56.01
N ALA A 596 2.80 6.98 -56.09
CA ALA A 596 2.54 6.32 -57.37
C ALA A 596 1.42 7.00 -58.19
N ALA A 597 0.46 7.63 -57.51
CA ALA A 597 -0.62 8.40 -58.12
C ALA A 597 -0.26 9.88 -58.40
N GLY A 598 0.98 10.31 -58.10
CA GLY A 598 1.44 11.68 -58.32
C GLY A 598 0.84 12.73 -57.36
N LEU A 599 0.20 12.32 -56.27
CA LEU A 599 -0.40 13.22 -55.28
C LEU A 599 0.64 13.84 -54.32
N VAL A 600 1.74 13.12 -54.09
CA VAL A 600 2.85 13.52 -53.20
C VAL A 600 4.17 12.94 -53.70
N THR A 601 5.30 13.40 -53.17
CA THR A 601 6.61 12.75 -53.32
C THR A 601 6.87 11.81 -52.14
N ARG A 602 7.61 10.72 -52.38
CA ARG A 602 7.84 9.68 -51.36
C ARG A 602 8.83 10.13 -50.29
N GLU A 603 9.76 11.00 -50.67
CA GLU A 603 10.84 11.53 -49.84
C GLU A 603 10.37 12.61 -48.87
N ASP A 604 9.10 13.02 -48.98
CA ASP A 604 8.59 14.10 -48.18
C ASP A 604 8.19 13.64 -46.76
N PRO A 605 8.78 14.23 -45.70
CA PRO A 605 8.44 13.91 -44.32
C PRO A 605 6.98 14.17 -43.93
N HIS A 606 6.27 14.99 -44.71
CA HIS A 606 4.87 15.37 -44.51
C HIS A 606 3.93 14.83 -45.61
N ALA A 607 4.37 13.78 -46.33
CA ALA A 607 3.58 13.18 -47.40
C ALA A 607 2.20 12.72 -46.89
N TYR A 608 2.16 12.05 -45.74
CA TYR A 608 0.91 11.52 -45.18
C TYR A 608 -0.04 12.65 -44.76
N GLU A 609 0.47 13.67 -44.07
CA GLU A 609 -0.26 14.90 -43.68
C GLU A 609 -0.93 15.54 -44.90
N ARG A 610 -0.22 15.62 -46.03
CA ARG A 610 -0.75 16.24 -47.25
C ARG A 610 -1.86 15.40 -47.88
N VAL A 611 -1.72 14.08 -47.92
CA VAL A 611 -2.81 13.21 -48.39
C VAL A 611 -4.03 13.36 -47.50
N CYS A 612 -3.86 13.40 -46.18
CA CYS A 612 -4.96 13.62 -45.24
C CYS A 612 -5.64 14.98 -45.46
N ARG A 613 -4.86 16.05 -45.67
CA ARG A 613 -5.38 17.39 -45.95
C ARG A 613 -6.13 17.44 -47.28
N ALA A 614 -5.63 16.78 -48.32
CA ALA A 614 -6.29 16.70 -49.61
C ALA A 614 -7.64 15.95 -49.49
N ALA A 615 -7.66 14.83 -48.78
CA ALA A 615 -8.89 14.08 -48.52
C ALA A 615 -9.90 14.91 -47.72
N PHE A 616 -9.46 15.63 -46.69
CA PHE A 616 -10.32 16.54 -45.91
C PHE A 616 -10.87 17.69 -46.77
N ALA A 617 -10.11 18.16 -47.75
CA ALA A 617 -10.56 19.14 -48.75
C ALA A 617 -11.49 18.56 -49.83
N GLY A 618 -11.80 17.27 -49.78
CA GLY A 618 -12.71 16.59 -50.71
C GLY A 618 -12.06 16.05 -51.98
N ASP A 619 -10.73 15.97 -52.05
CA ASP A 619 -10.04 15.33 -53.17
C ASP A 619 -10.44 13.85 -53.28
N THR A 620 -11.08 13.49 -54.39
CA THR A 620 -11.67 12.15 -54.57
C THR A 620 -10.62 11.05 -54.64
N ALA A 621 -9.42 11.33 -55.17
CA ALA A 621 -8.35 10.36 -55.26
C ALA A 621 -7.76 10.07 -53.88
N ALA A 622 -7.52 11.12 -53.08
CA ALA A 622 -7.05 10.97 -51.71
C ALA A 622 -8.07 10.26 -50.81
N VAL A 623 -9.37 10.59 -50.92
CA VAL A 623 -10.45 9.89 -50.21
C VAL A 623 -10.52 8.41 -50.61
N SER A 624 -10.51 8.12 -51.91
CA SER A 624 -10.57 6.73 -52.41
C SER A 624 -9.38 5.91 -51.94
N LEU A 625 -8.20 6.51 -51.87
CA LEU A 625 -6.99 5.85 -51.41
C LEU A 625 -7.09 5.49 -49.92
N LEU A 626 -7.49 6.44 -49.07
CA LEU A 626 -7.71 6.18 -47.63
C LEU A 626 -8.79 5.10 -47.41
N ARG A 627 -9.90 5.17 -48.15
CA ARG A 627 -10.95 4.14 -48.11
C ARG A 627 -10.43 2.75 -48.47
N SER A 628 -9.58 2.64 -49.49
CA SER A 628 -9.02 1.34 -49.89
C SER A 628 -8.18 0.67 -48.79
N VAL A 629 -7.53 1.47 -47.95
CA VAL A 629 -6.76 0.97 -46.80
C VAL A 629 -7.71 0.63 -45.64
N ALA A 630 -8.70 1.49 -45.39
CA ALA A 630 -9.71 1.27 -44.36
C ALA A 630 -10.56 0.02 -44.62
N ASP A 631 -10.90 -0.28 -45.86
CA ASP A 631 -11.65 -1.49 -46.25
C ASP A 631 -10.92 -2.78 -45.84
N VAL A 632 -9.61 -2.87 -46.09
CA VAL A 632 -8.82 -4.04 -45.70
C VAL A 632 -8.77 -4.19 -44.17
N VAL A 633 -8.61 -3.08 -43.45
CA VAL A 633 -8.68 -3.06 -41.98
C VAL A 633 -10.06 -3.49 -41.48
N ALA A 634 -11.13 -3.09 -42.17
CA ALA A 634 -12.49 -3.42 -41.81
C ALA A 634 -12.77 -4.94 -41.84
N HIS A 635 -12.13 -5.69 -42.75
CA HIS A 635 -12.24 -7.15 -42.78
C HIS A 635 -11.68 -7.82 -41.51
N GLY A 636 -10.53 -7.35 -41.01
CA GLY A 636 -10.00 -7.80 -39.72
C GLY A 636 -10.90 -7.41 -38.54
N ALA A 637 -11.49 -6.21 -38.60
CA ALA A 637 -12.41 -5.72 -37.57
C ALA A 637 -13.67 -6.59 -37.44
N VAL A 638 -14.23 -7.06 -38.55
CA VAL A 638 -15.35 -8.04 -38.55
C VAL A 638 -14.93 -9.30 -37.79
N GLY A 639 -13.77 -9.87 -38.12
CA GLY A 639 -13.28 -11.10 -37.48
C GLY A 639 -13.14 -11.00 -35.96
N VAL A 640 -12.55 -9.92 -35.45
CA VAL A 640 -12.35 -9.76 -34.00
C VAL A 640 -13.66 -9.43 -33.25
N THR A 641 -14.53 -8.62 -33.85
CA THR A 641 -15.80 -8.23 -33.22
C THR A 641 -16.82 -9.36 -33.20
N ASP A 642 -16.79 -10.26 -34.18
CA ASP A 642 -17.62 -11.46 -34.21
C ASP A 642 -17.07 -12.56 -33.28
N LEU A 643 -15.75 -12.75 -33.24
CA LEU A 643 -15.12 -13.75 -32.38
C LEU A 643 -15.32 -13.44 -30.88
N LEU A 644 -15.11 -12.18 -30.49
CA LEU A 644 -15.20 -11.77 -29.09
C LEU A 644 -16.60 -11.33 -28.67
N ASP A 645 -17.50 -11.16 -29.64
CA ASP A 645 -18.83 -10.60 -29.46
C ASP A 645 -18.82 -9.33 -28.57
N THR A 646 -18.17 -8.26 -29.05
CA THR A 646 -18.08 -6.95 -28.33
C THR A 646 -19.00 -5.86 -28.92
N SER A 647 -19.54 -4.99 -28.07
CA SER A 647 -20.48 -3.91 -28.48
C SER A 647 -19.80 -2.61 -28.87
N LEU A 648 -18.50 -2.48 -28.57
CA LEU A 648 -17.72 -1.26 -28.77
C LEU A 648 -16.38 -1.61 -29.41
N LEU A 649 -16.10 -0.98 -30.55
CA LEU A 649 -14.80 -0.99 -31.21
C LEU A 649 -14.26 0.44 -31.20
N ILE A 650 -13.09 0.63 -30.58
CA ILE A 650 -12.42 1.92 -30.51
C ILE A 650 -11.30 1.91 -31.55
N VAL A 651 -11.21 2.94 -32.39
CA VAL A 651 -10.20 3.04 -33.45
C VAL A 651 -9.33 4.26 -33.19
N GLY A 652 -8.01 4.07 -33.17
CA GLY A 652 -7.06 5.15 -32.92
C GLY A 652 -5.65 4.84 -33.39
N GLY A 653 -4.76 5.79 -33.14
CA GLY A 653 -3.35 5.73 -33.56
C GLY A 653 -3.04 6.83 -34.59
N PRO A 654 -1.74 7.03 -34.90
CA PRO A 654 -1.30 8.14 -35.73
C PRO A 654 -1.84 8.12 -37.17
N ALA A 655 -2.28 6.96 -37.67
CA ALA A 655 -2.95 6.87 -38.97
C ALA A 655 -4.40 7.39 -38.95
N VAL A 656 -5.00 7.60 -37.79
CA VAL A 656 -6.43 7.97 -37.66
C VAL A 656 -6.51 9.42 -37.19
N ARG A 657 -5.97 10.32 -38.01
CA ARG A 657 -5.94 11.74 -37.66
C ARG A 657 -7.36 12.33 -37.59
N PRO A 658 -7.62 13.32 -36.73
CA PRO A 658 -8.96 13.88 -36.55
C PRO A 658 -9.63 14.33 -37.85
N GLU A 659 -8.87 14.86 -38.80
CA GLU A 659 -9.39 15.37 -40.07
C GLU A 659 -9.95 14.25 -40.97
N ILE A 660 -9.43 13.04 -40.86
CA ILE A 660 -9.80 11.90 -41.72
C ILE A 660 -10.37 10.70 -40.95
N ALA A 661 -10.49 10.80 -39.63
CA ALA A 661 -11.00 9.72 -38.77
C ALA A 661 -12.37 9.22 -39.23
N GLY A 662 -13.24 10.13 -39.69
CA GLY A 662 -14.56 9.77 -40.22
C GLY A 662 -14.53 8.77 -41.38
N ILE A 663 -13.47 8.77 -42.19
CA ILE A 663 -13.31 7.81 -43.30
C ILE A 663 -13.09 6.41 -42.72
N TYR A 664 -12.09 6.23 -41.85
CA TYR A 664 -11.81 4.93 -41.24
C TYR A 664 -12.99 4.41 -40.42
N LEU A 665 -13.58 5.27 -39.58
CA LEU A 665 -14.70 4.90 -38.73
C LEU A 665 -15.91 4.45 -39.56
N ALA A 666 -16.25 5.16 -40.64
CA ALA A 666 -17.39 4.82 -41.48
C ALA A 666 -17.20 3.50 -42.24
N GLU A 667 -16.02 3.26 -42.82
CA GLU A 667 -15.74 1.99 -43.54
C GLU A 667 -15.76 0.80 -42.57
N ILE A 668 -15.20 0.95 -41.37
CA ILE A 668 -15.20 -0.10 -40.34
C ILE A 668 -16.63 -0.32 -39.83
N ASP A 669 -17.37 0.74 -39.50
CA ASP A 669 -18.77 0.65 -39.04
C ASP A 669 -19.66 -0.06 -40.05
N ALA A 670 -19.56 0.32 -41.32
CA ALA A 670 -20.32 -0.29 -42.41
C ALA A 670 -19.97 -1.76 -42.65
N ALA A 671 -18.78 -2.22 -42.24
CA ALA A 671 -18.39 -3.63 -42.35
C ALA A 671 -18.86 -4.45 -41.15
N VAL A 672 -18.58 -4.00 -39.92
CA VAL A 672 -18.90 -4.76 -38.69
C VAL A 672 -20.40 -4.88 -38.43
N ASN A 673 -21.19 -3.96 -38.99
CA ASN A 673 -22.65 -3.97 -38.89
C ASN A 673 -23.35 -4.52 -40.16
N ARG A 674 -22.61 -5.04 -41.15
CA ARG A 674 -23.17 -5.43 -42.45
C ARG A 674 -23.99 -6.73 -42.43
N PHE A 675 -23.44 -7.82 -41.86
CA PHE A 675 -23.87 -9.18 -42.25
C PHE A 675 -23.95 -10.27 -41.16
N ALA A 676 -24.21 -9.95 -39.89
CA ALA A 676 -24.36 -10.98 -38.85
C ALA A 676 -25.76 -10.97 -38.21
N ALA A 677 -26.39 -12.16 -38.07
CA ALA A 677 -27.68 -12.32 -37.38
C ALA A 677 -27.62 -11.81 -35.92
N ALA A 678 -26.47 -11.92 -35.26
CA ALA A 678 -26.21 -11.36 -33.94
C ALA A 678 -26.36 -9.84 -33.87
N ARG A 679 -26.18 -9.11 -34.98
CA ARG A 679 -26.25 -7.64 -35.03
C ARG A 679 -27.69 -7.11 -35.04
N ALA A 680 -28.67 -7.95 -35.38
CA ALA A 680 -30.08 -7.65 -35.15
C ALA A 680 -30.41 -7.57 -33.64
N VAL A 681 -29.59 -8.21 -32.80
CA VAL A 681 -29.72 -8.19 -31.33
C VAL A 681 -28.81 -7.12 -30.71
N ARG A 682 -27.60 -6.92 -31.25
CA ARG A 682 -26.63 -5.95 -30.72
C ARG A 682 -25.78 -5.27 -31.81
N PRO A 683 -26.00 -3.97 -32.12
CA PRO A 683 -25.12 -3.24 -33.02
C PRO A 683 -23.74 -3.01 -32.38
N VAL A 684 -22.69 -2.97 -33.21
CA VAL A 684 -21.34 -2.60 -32.77
C VAL A 684 -21.20 -1.10 -32.96
N ARG A 685 -20.95 -0.37 -31.87
CA ARG A 685 -20.59 1.04 -31.94
C ARG A 685 -19.11 1.17 -32.29
N VAL A 686 -18.79 1.83 -33.39
CA VAL A 686 -17.42 2.19 -33.74
C VAL A 686 -17.15 3.63 -33.28
N ALA A 687 -16.13 3.83 -32.45
CA ALA A 687 -15.82 5.12 -31.84
C ALA A 687 -14.35 5.52 -32.04
N PRO A 688 -14.03 6.82 -32.14
CA PRO A 688 -12.65 7.27 -32.13
C PRO A 688 -12.02 7.07 -30.75
N SER A 689 -10.69 6.90 -30.74
CA SER A 689 -9.86 6.97 -29.54
C SER A 689 -9.91 8.37 -28.90
N LEU A 690 -10.01 8.46 -27.56
CA LEU A 690 -9.91 9.75 -26.84
C LEU A 690 -8.46 10.22 -26.74
N LEU A 691 -7.54 9.27 -26.69
CA LEU A 691 -6.11 9.51 -26.48
C LEU A 691 -5.32 9.60 -27.79
N ASN A 692 -5.87 9.01 -28.84
CA ASN A 692 -5.32 8.83 -30.18
C ASN A 692 -3.83 8.45 -30.16
N GLU A 693 -2.95 9.36 -30.58
CA GLU A 693 -1.50 9.16 -30.65
C GLU A 693 -0.86 8.88 -29.29
N SER A 694 -1.45 9.36 -28.19
CA SER A 694 -0.93 9.17 -26.84
C SER A 694 -1.50 7.93 -26.14
N ALA A 695 -2.37 7.16 -26.80
CA ALA A 695 -3.10 6.04 -26.19
C ALA A 695 -2.16 5.01 -25.56
N ALA A 696 -1.12 4.58 -26.28
CA ALA A 696 -0.15 3.62 -25.77
C ALA A 696 0.65 4.17 -24.58
N ALA A 697 1.08 5.43 -24.61
CA ALA A 697 1.87 6.03 -23.52
C ALA A 697 1.02 6.27 -22.27
N VAL A 698 -0.17 6.84 -22.40
CA VAL A 698 -1.13 7.02 -21.30
C VAL A 698 -1.58 5.67 -20.76
N GLY A 699 -1.79 4.71 -21.66
CA GLY A 699 -2.04 3.33 -21.33
C GLY A 699 -0.96 2.67 -20.52
N ALA A 700 0.31 2.89 -20.88
CA ALA A 700 1.46 2.37 -20.15
C ALA A 700 1.50 2.94 -18.73
N ALA A 701 1.36 4.27 -18.58
CA ALA A 701 1.28 4.90 -17.26
C ALA A 701 0.10 4.34 -16.44
N SER A 702 -1.08 4.28 -17.07
CA SER A 702 -2.32 3.78 -16.47
C SER A 702 -2.24 2.29 -16.11
N SER A 703 -1.36 1.50 -16.74
CA SER A 703 -1.15 0.10 -16.42
C SER A 703 -0.57 -0.09 -15.02
N VAL A 704 0.24 0.87 -14.55
CA VAL A 704 0.73 0.92 -13.17
C VAL A 704 -0.45 1.02 -12.19
N PHE A 705 -1.37 1.95 -12.46
CA PHE A 705 -2.57 2.12 -11.65
C PHE A 705 -3.57 0.97 -11.81
N HIS A 706 -3.73 0.44 -13.02
CA HIS A 706 -4.59 -0.71 -13.31
C HIS A 706 -4.14 -1.92 -12.50
N ALA A 707 -2.84 -2.21 -12.48
CA ALA A 707 -2.34 -3.34 -11.71
C ALA A 707 -2.42 -3.09 -10.19
N ALA A 708 -2.26 -1.85 -9.73
CA ALA A 708 -2.42 -1.50 -8.32
C ALA A 708 -3.88 -1.55 -7.85
N PHE A 709 -4.82 -1.01 -8.64
CA PHE A 709 -6.18 -0.67 -8.20
C PHE A 709 -7.30 -1.49 -8.84
N ALA A 710 -7.05 -2.24 -9.93
CA ALA A 710 -8.11 -3.05 -10.52
C ALA A 710 -8.51 -4.21 -9.57
N PRO A 711 -9.83 -4.39 -9.30
CA PRO A 711 -10.32 -5.46 -8.45
C PRO A 711 -10.26 -6.80 -9.20
N ARG A 712 -9.21 -7.59 -8.95
CA ARG A 712 -9.06 -8.95 -9.50
C ARG A 712 -9.34 -10.01 -8.44
N LEU A 713 -10.17 -11.00 -8.76
CA LEU A 713 -10.28 -12.22 -7.97
C LEU A 713 -8.95 -12.98 -8.12
N ARG A 714 -8.22 -13.16 -7.01
CA ARG A 714 -6.95 -13.88 -7.00
C ARG A 714 -7.21 -15.35 -7.36
N THR A 715 -7.02 -15.74 -8.61
CA THR A 715 -6.85 -17.14 -9.00
C THR A 715 -5.36 -17.50 -8.86
N HIS A 716 -5.07 -18.75 -8.51
CA HIS A 716 -3.75 -19.25 -8.10
C HIS A 716 -2.58 -19.06 -9.11
N HIS A 717 -2.80 -18.44 -10.28
CA HIS A 717 -1.76 -18.12 -11.28
C HIS A 717 -1.47 -16.63 -11.46
N ALA A 718 -2.26 -15.71 -10.88
CA ALA A 718 -2.03 -14.27 -11.02
C ALA A 718 -1.04 -13.69 -9.97
N ALA A 719 -0.55 -14.52 -9.04
CA ALA A 719 0.32 -14.10 -7.94
C ALA A 719 1.73 -13.68 -8.39
N GLU A 720 2.15 -14.03 -9.61
CA GLU A 720 3.52 -13.84 -10.10
C GLU A 720 3.68 -12.67 -11.09
N ASN A 721 2.58 -12.07 -11.56
CA ASN A 721 2.62 -10.98 -12.54
C ASN A 721 2.93 -9.60 -11.93
N PHE A 722 3.22 -9.53 -10.63
CA PHE A 722 3.97 -8.44 -10.03
C PHE A 722 5.25 -9.05 -9.47
N PRO A 723 6.45 -8.71 -9.98
CA PRO A 723 7.67 -9.31 -9.46
C PRO A 723 7.75 -9.03 -7.96
N HIS A 724 7.78 -10.09 -7.16
CA HIS A 724 8.23 -10.00 -5.78
C HIS A 724 9.64 -9.37 -5.82
N PHE A 725 9.82 -8.25 -5.12
CA PHE A 725 11.12 -7.60 -5.07
C PHE A 725 12.13 -8.56 -4.43
N PRO A 726 13.24 -8.89 -5.12
CA PRO A 726 14.45 -9.27 -4.41
C PRO A 726 14.87 -8.03 -3.61
N GLN A 727 15.11 -8.22 -2.31
CA GLN A 727 15.83 -7.19 -1.56
C GLN A 727 17.18 -6.95 -2.24
N PRO A 728 17.67 -5.70 -2.29
CA PRO A 728 18.93 -5.39 -2.93
C PRO A 728 20.03 -6.31 -2.38
N VAL A 729 20.63 -7.07 -3.30
CA VAL A 729 21.79 -7.90 -3.04
C VAL A 729 22.95 -6.96 -2.72
N LYS A 730 23.43 -7.08 -1.48
CA LYS A 730 24.66 -6.56 -0.84
C LYS A 730 25.40 -5.37 -1.45
#